data_AF-A0A3M7MJD2-F1
#
_entry.id   AF-A0A3M7MJD2-F1
#
_cell.length_a   1.000
_cell.length_b   1.000
_cell.length_c   1.000
_cell.angle_alpha   90.00
_cell.angle_beta   90.00
_cell.angle_gamma   90.00
#
_symmetry.space_group_name_H-M   'P 1'
#
loop_
_entity.id
_entity.type
_entity.pdbx_description
1 polymer ?
#
loop_
_entity_poly.entity_id
_entity_poly.type
_entity_poly.pdbx_seq_one_letter_code
_entity_poly.pdbx_strand_id
1 'polypeptide(L)'
;MLKSVVSQFNIIRANLIDNETTPLQVGNGNFAYNVDTTGMQSYLPFNTLSNWVWHNDSFPENGTAIMVTKARSELPSDYKGVSRETYGREVYYDIPDLKLKQATQWLISNPNRVNLGRIGLLYQGSTLNESLITDSKQELDLWYGTITSTFKVDGESVRVVTQGDFESDAVAFTVTSKLIRSGDLQVEMDFPYPPIHSTKYKYEVFVGVYDFPLNHTTTVVEDGTNRTSAHIRHGMQEVQYFANLRWPEEVPLKLTRNEPPNSTAVTAHRYTLSTALTSSSMVFTAHFSPSQHIPCSPAEIMKNNIQGWNEYWEDGGFVDLTASSNPNATELQRRIIQSQYHVRVNSAAKGQSPQESGLMNNGWYGKFHMEMVIWHNAHWATWGKQKYFNNIFPELYETLLPSSLARAQYMGWEGARWPKMTDPETGTNSPGDVNAQLIWQQPHAFYLANLAYMANPTMETLQKWDKILTATADYMASYPGLNATTGKYDLGPPTYGVTENTPPNSTRNLAYELAYWRYGLDAAAGWKRRLGQPVPEKWMYVAQYLALPPQIDGLYTVYDGLNSSWWDDPKLNSDPRSLIMMQGILPSTPAVDPEVALRTADKVWAVWGDEKIRGWGRPVLAINSARIGNPERAIYHLTAFDTWKFDDAGFAIRGGDGGTPPPFLPGSAGFLYAVAYCVAGWQGAESETPGFPKDGSWIVKQEGLMKAFIIDTGLTSPAPTLLLLHGISSSSKLFSHILDSTALNTKYRIVTFCLPGHGASSKAPSSEKTYWPRGYADLAVHILQHLRITQVVVLGWDLGGHVGIEMVDLTKQVGIEMKGLMLVGAPPALGKEQVSKAFKFEDGGLGLSGQKNWSDEQADLFARNSAAAGREECFEPFMLEDAKMTDSRARMFMAQSFLGTGDTGAVGVDQRSVVEETDVPVAVVNGAEDQFVNLDYLDEISWKRLWKGKCIRLEGLGHAPFWEDPGMFEGLLVEFMADCCCEKV
;
A
#
# COMPACT_ATOMS: atom_id res chain seq x y z
N MET A 1 -11.42 14.91 17.17
CA MET A 1 -10.16 14.36 17.72
C MET A 1 -9.03 14.53 16.73
N LEU A 2 -9.15 13.97 15.51
CA LEU A 2 -8.16 14.04 14.43
C LEU A 2 -7.53 15.42 14.19
N LYS A 3 -8.35 16.45 13.96
CA LYS A 3 -7.87 17.84 13.80
C LYS A 3 -6.92 18.28 14.90
N SER A 4 -7.25 18.00 16.15
CA SER A 4 -6.42 18.40 17.29
C SER A 4 -5.07 17.71 17.31
N VAL A 5 -4.97 16.48 16.78
CA VAL A 5 -3.69 15.75 16.68
C VAL A 5 -2.89 16.23 15.48
N VAL A 6 -3.52 16.34 14.30
CA VAL A 6 -2.85 16.78 13.06
C VAL A 6 -2.27 18.19 13.22
N SER A 7 -3.06 19.14 13.72
CA SER A 7 -2.64 20.55 13.84
C SER A 7 -1.52 20.77 14.86
N GLN A 8 -1.23 19.82 15.76
CA GLN A 8 -0.06 19.92 16.66
C GLN A 8 1.27 19.81 15.92
N PHE A 9 1.26 19.24 14.71
CA PHE A 9 2.46 18.96 13.93
C PHE A 9 2.58 19.83 12.67
N ASN A 10 1.81 20.93 12.60
CA ASN A 10 1.97 21.97 11.58
C ASN A 10 3.44 22.40 11.50
N ILE A 11 3.92 22.65 10.28
CA ILE A 11 5.33 23.02 10.05
C ILE A 11 5.44 24.53 10.06
N ILE A 12 6.30 25.07 10.93
CA ILE A 12 6.47 26.52 11.11
C ILE A 12 7.93 26.89 10.89
N ARG A 13 8.17 27.87 10.01
CA ARG A 13 9.48 28.50 9.77
C ARG A 13 9.43 29.97 10.14
N ALA A 14 10.46 30.48 10.79
CA ALA A 14 10.58 31.88 11.22
C ALA A 14 11.77 32.62 10.57
N ASN A 15 12.51 31.94 9.70
CA ASN A 15 13.69 32.47 9.02
C ASN A 15 13.58 32.15 7.53
N LEU A 16 14.25 32.94 6.69
CA LEU A 16 14.43 32.64 5.28
C LEU A 16 15.16 31.29 5.12
N ILE A 17 14.83 30.59 4.04
CA ILE A 17 15.47 29.35 3.63
C ILE A 17 16.40 29.57 2.43
N ASP A 18 17.29 28.62 2.16
CA ASP A 18 18.25 28.64 1.05
C ASP A 18 18.04 27.46 0.08
N ASN A 19 19.00 27.25 -0.82
CA ASN A 19 18.99 26.16 -1.80
C ASN A 19 19.31 24.77 -1.22
N GLU A 20 19.75 24.68 0.04
CA GLU A 20 20.00 23.41 0.73
C GLU A 20 18.78 22.98 1.58
N THR A 21 17.83 23.89 1.75
CA THR A 21 16.62 23.67 2.54
C THR A 21 15.48 23.13 1.68
N THR A 22 14.83 22.05 2.12
CA THR A 22 13.67 21.47 1.42
C THR A 22 12.48 22.43 1.45
N PRO A 23 11.82 22.74 0.30
CA PRO A 23 10.69 23.66 0.28
C PRO A 23 9.44 23.03 0.89
N LEU A 24 8.52 23.88 1.34
CA LEU A 24 7.15 23.43 1.63
C LEU A 24 6.39 23.30 0.29
N GLN A 25 5.38 22.43 0.26
CA GLN A 25 4.62 22.14 -0.95
C GLN A 25 3.13 22.15 -0.69
N VAL A 26 2.36 22.54 -1.72
CA VAL A 26 0.94 22.18 -1.86
C VAL A 26 0.79 21.36 -3.14
N GLY A 27 -0.20 20.47 -3.19
CA GLY A 27 -0.44 19.65 -4.36
C GLY A 27 -1.45 18.54 -4.14
N ASN A 28 -1.61 17.70 -5.17
CA ASN A 28 -2.74 16.76 -5.28
C ASN A 28 -2.32 15.35 -5.73
N GLY A 29 -1.02 15.04 -5.79
CA GLY A 29 -0.50 13.75 -6.26
C GLY A 29 -0.17 13.71 -7.75
N ASN A 30 -0.87 14.48 -8.59
CA ASN A 30 -0.52 14.68 -10.01
C ASN A 30 0.29 15.95 -10.25
N PHE A 31 0.14 16.94 -9.37
CA PHE A 31 0.77 18.25 -9.40
C PHE A 31 1.27 18.65 -8.02
N ALA A 32 2.42 19.33 -7.98
CA ALA A 32 2.93 19.97 -6.77
C ALA A 32 3.58 21.33 -7.09
N TYR A 33 3.35 22.28 -6.19
CA TYR A 33 3.91 23.62 -6.23
C TYR A 33 4.77 23.86 -4.99
N ASN A 34 6.08 24.05 -5.21
CA ASN A 34 7.06 24.27 -4.17
C ASN A 34 7.19 25.77 -3.85
N VAL A 35 7.34 26.12 -2.57
CA VAL A 35 7.44 27.52 -2.13
C VAL A 35 8.69 27.80 -1.31
N ASP A 36 9.23 29.00 -1.49
CA ASP A 36 10.13 29.61 -0.51
C ASP A 36 9.33 30.26 0.63
N THR A 37 10.01 30.91 1.57
CA THR A 37 9.38 31.46 2.78
C THR A 37 8.38 32.59 2.54
N THR A 38 8.29 33.12 1.33
CA THR A 38 7.23 34.05 0.94
C THR A 38 5.89 33.37 0.68
N GLY A 39 5.85 32.03 0.61
CA GLY A 39 4.68 31.26 0.19
C GLY A 39 4.50 31.22 -1.34
N MET A 40 5.47 31.76 -2.08
CA MET A 40 5.56 31.71 -3.54
C MET A 40 7.00 31.29 -3.92
N GLN A 41 7.42 31.46 -5.16
CA GLN A 41 8.81 31.23 -5.61
C GLN A 41 9.47 32.59 -5.88
N SER A 42 9.58 33.44 -4.86
CA SER A 42 9.97 34.85 -4.99
C SER A 42 11.48 35.08 -5.08
N TYR A 43 12.28 34.31 -4.35
CA TYR A 43 13.75 34.47 -4.36
C TYR A 43 14.51 33.16 -4.59
N LEU A 44 13.84 31.99 -4.47
CA LEU A 44 14.39 30.69 -4.89
C LEU A 44 13.61 30.13 -6.09
N PRO A 45 14.29 29.57 -7.11
CA PRO A 45 13.65 29.07 -8.34
C PRO A 45 13.12 27.64 -8.16
N PHE A 46 12.39 27.37 -7.08
CA PHE A 46 11.82 26.03 -6.85
C PHE A 46 10.87 25.60 -7.97
N ASN A 47 10.60 24.30 -8.03
CA ASN A 47 9.90 23.68 -9.14
C ASN A 47 8.38 23.72 -8.97
N THR A 48 7.70 23.79 -10.11
CA THR A 48 6.30 23.45 -10.25
C THR A 48 6.24 22.23 -11.18
N LEU A 49 5.95 21.05 -10.64
CA LEU A 49 6.02 19.79 -11.40
C LEU A 49 4.64 19.13 -11.51
N SER A 50 4.42 18.44 -12.63
CA SER A 50 3.32 17.51 -12.79
C SER A 50 3.79 16.14 -13.22
N ASN A 51 2.85 15.21 -13.29
CA ASN A 51 3.08 13.84 -13.70
C ASN A 51 2.91 13.63 -15.23
N TRP A 52 2.40 14.64 -15.96
CA TRP A 52 2.02 14.52 -17.37
C TRP A 52 2.89 15.32 -18.35
N VAL A 53 3.66 16.33 -17.90
CA VAL A 53 4.58 17.05 -18.82
C VAL A 53 5.93 16.37 -18.90
N TRP A 54 6.18 15.76 -20.05
CA TRP A 54 7.43 15.14 -20.44
C TRP A 54 7.98 15.82 -21.69
N HIS A 55 9.26 16.16 -21.69
CA HIS A 55 9.99 16.67 -22.85
C HIS A 55 10.81 15.57 -23.50
N ASN A 56 10.73 15.47 -24.83
CA ASN A 56 11.48 14.52 -25.62
C ASN A 56 12.54 15.27 -26.44
N ASP A 57 13.73 15.40 -25.86
CA ASP A 57 14.83 16.16 -26.47
C ASP A 57 15.12 15.65 -27.89
N SER A 58 15.15 16.56 -28.86
CA SER A 58 15.71 16.25 -30.18
C SER A 58 17.15 15.70 -30.03
N PHE A 59 17.44 14.58 -30.70
CA PHE A 59 18.79 14.03 -30.70
C PHE A 59 19.76 15.03 -31.34
N PRO A 60 20.93 15.33 -30.73
CA PRO A 60 21.83 16.36 -31.24
C PRO A 60 22.22 16.08 -32.70
N GLU A 61 21.87 16.99 -33.62
CA GLU A 61 22.46 16.99 -34.96
C GLU A 61 23.96 17.24 -34.80
N ASN A 62 24.81 16.35 -35.32
CA ASN A 62 26.28 16.44 -35.28
C ASN A 62 26.78 17.91 -35.37
N GLY A 63 27.12 18.58 -34.25
CA GLY A 63 27.50 19.99 -34.39
C GLY A 63 27.78 20.90 -33.20
N THR A 64 27.55 20.55 -31.94
CA THR A 64 27.81 21.49 -30.82
C THR A 64 28.51 20.87 -29.61
N ALA A 65 29.56 20.09 -29.86
CA ALA A 65 30.63 19.90 -28.89
C ALA A 65 31.98 19.96 -29.61
N ILE A 66 32.81 20.88 -29.14
CA ILE A 66 34.15 21.19 -29.62
C ILE A 66 35.02 19.91 -29.65
N MET A 67 35.58 19.62 -30.83
CA MET A 67 36.66 18.66 -31.12
C MET A 67 36.47 17.20 -30.64
N VAL A 68 35.87 16.36 -31.50
CA VAL A 68 36.31 14.95 -31.61
C VAL A 68 36.39 14.54 -33.08
N THR A 69 37.58 14.12 -33.47
CA THR A 69 37.98 13.55 -34.75
C THR A 69 37.18 12.29 -35.12
N LYS A 70 36.68 12.22 -36.37
CA LYS A 70 36.37 10.98 -37.12
C LYS A 70 35.48 9.90 -36.47
N ALA A 71 34.66 10.21 -35.46
CA ALA A 71 33.69 9.25 -34.95
C ALA A 71 32.45 9.19 -35.87
N ARG A 72 31.97 7.98 -36.18
CA ARG A 72 30.72 7.70 -36.90
C ARG A 72 29.57 8.42 -36.20
N SER A 73 28.61 8.97 -36.95
CA SER A 73 27.37 9.51 -36.38
C SER A 73 26.70 8.44 -35.52
N GLU A 74 26.57 8.67 -34.21
CA GLU A 74 25.82 7.79 -33.32
C GLU A 74 24.33 8.11 -33.48
N LEU A 75 23.47 7.13 -33.77
CA LEU A 75 22.02 7.31 -33.71
C LEU A 75 21.43 6.47 -32.57
N PRO A 76 20.39 6.93 -31.85
CA PRO A 76 19.69 6.11 -30.86
C PRO A 76 19.21 4.76 -31.43
N SER A 77 18.87 4.70 -32.72
CA SER A 77 18.46 3.47 -33.41
C SER A 77 19.58 2.43 -33.59
N ASP A 78 20.85 2.86 -33.53
CA ASP A 78 22.03 1.97 -33.57
C ASP A 78 22.23 1.23 -32.25
N TYR A 79 21.69 1.75 -31.14
CA TYR A 79 21.79 1.11 -29.83
C TYR A 79 20.90 -0.13 -29.77
N LYS A 80 21.51 -1.27 -29.45
CA LYS A 80 20.86 -2.57 -29.27
C LYS A 80 21.07 -3.16 -27.88
N GLY A 81 21.69 -2.39 -26.98
CA GLY A 81 22.25 -2.92 -25.73
C GLY A 81 23.58 -3.65 -25.95
N VAL A 82 24.13 -4.20 -24.87
CA VAL A 82 25.40 -4.93 -24.86
C VAL A 82 25.13 -6.41 -24.61
N SER A 83 25.73 -7.27 -25.44
CA SER A 83 25.65 -8.73 -25.29
C SER A 83 26.27 -9.20 -23.97
N ARG A 84 25.60 -10.15 -23.33
CA ARG A 84 26.10 -10.98 -22.22
C ARG A 84 25.71 -12.42 -22.49
N GLU A 85 26.59 -13.34 -22.12
CA GLU A 85 26.26 -14.76 -22.09
C GLU A 85 25.20 -15.00 -20.99
N THR A 86 24.14 -15.73 -21.32
CA THR A 86 23.06 -16.10 -20.40
C THR A 86 22.54 -17.48 -20.81
N TYR A 87 22.79 -18.50 -20.00
CA TYR A 87 22.35 -19.90 -20.22
C TYR A 87 22.75 -20.49 -21.58
N GLY A 88 23.99 -20.25 -22.02
CA GLY A 88 24.58 -20.79 -23.24
C GLY A 88 24.27 -19.98 -24.51
N ARG A 89 23.68 -18.78 -24.39
CA ARG A 89 23.38 -17.90 -25.53
C ARG A 89 23.72 -16.45 -25.26
N GLU A 90 23.93 -15.68 -26.33
CA GLU A 90 24.09 -14.24 -26.27
C GLU A 90 22.73 -13.56 -26.08
N VAL A 91 22.63 -12.69 -25.09
CA VAL A 91 21.46 -11.86 -24.80
C VAL A 91 21.89 -10.42 -24.68
N TYR A 92 21.17 -9.52 -25.35
CA TYR A 92 21.45 -8.10 -25.31
C TYR A 92 20.70 -7.44 -24.15
N TYR A 93 21.45 -6.80 -23.27
CA TYR A 93 20.95 -6.09 -22.10
C TYR A 93 21.10 -4.59 -22.31
N ASP A 94 20.19 -3.77 -21.77
CA ASP A 94 20.21 -2.30 -21.86
C ASP A 94 21.38 -1.67 -21.04
N ILE A 95 22.61 -2.11 -21.27
CA ILE A 95 23.83 -1.62 -20.64
C ILE A 95 24.40 -0.49 -21.50
N PRO A 96 24.94 0.58 -20.90
CA PRO A 96 25.58 1.65 -21.66
C PRO A 96 26.65 1.15 -22.63
N ASP A 97 26.51 1.48 -23.92
CA ASP A 97 27.49 1.09 -24.94
C ASP A 97 28.57 2.16 -25.07
N LEU A 98 29.81 1.79 -24.74
CA LEU A 98 30.98 2.65 -24.82
C LEU A 98 31.31 3.12 -26.24
N LYS A 99 30.76 2.45 -27.27
CA LYS A 99 30.87 2.83 -28.68
C LYS A 99 29.78 3.80 -29.13
N LEU A 100 28.71 3.95 -28.34
CA LEU A 100 27.53 4.78 -28.63
C LEU A 100 27.22 5.67 -27.40
N LYS A 101 28.20 6.46 -26.95
CA LYS A 101 28.11 7.18 -25.66
C LYS A 101 27.02 8.25 -25.66
N GLN A 102 26.91 9.03 -26.74
CA GLN A 102 25.93 10.11 -26.87
C GLN A 102 24.53 9.54 -27.05
N ALA A 103 24.38 8.53 -27.93
CA ALA A 103 23.11 7.84 -28.14
C ALA A 103 22.60 7.18 -26.85
N THR A 104 23.47 6.49 -26.13
CA THR A 104 23.11 5.87 -24.84
C THR A 104 22.72 6.93 -23.82
N GLN A 105 23.53 7.99 -23.63
CA GLN A 105 23.23 9.01 -22.63
C GLN A 105 21.89 9.71 -22.91
N TRP A 106 21.58 9.95 -24.19
CA TRP A 106 20.28 10.49 -24.59
C TRP A 106 19.13 9.54 -24.23
N LEU A 107 19.25 8.24 -24.50
CA LEU A 107 18.24 7.23 -24.10
C LEU A 107 18.06 7.15 -22.57
N ILE A 108 19.12 7.41 -21.80
CA ILE A 108 19.05 7.44 -20.34
C ILE A 108 18.24 8.64 -19.86
N SER A 109 18.54 9.84 -20.39
CA SER A 109 17.94 11.08 -19.92
C SER A 109 16.57 11.40 -20.51
N ASN A 110 16.18 10.74 -21.60
CA ASN A 110 15.02 11.12 -22.38
C ASN A 110 13.92 10.04 -22.37
N PRO A 111 12.62 10.38 -22.26
CA PRO A 111 12.07 11.70 -21.95
C PRO A 111 12.42 12.14 -20.52
N ASN A 112 12.28 13.44 -20.25
CA ASN A 112 12.50 14.03 -18.92
C ASN A 112 11.37 14.96 -18.49
N ARG A 113 11.20 15.15 -17.18
CA ARG A 113 10.16 16.04 -16.63
C ARG A 113 10.50 17.51 -16.77
N VAL A 114 9.46 18.32 -16.95
CA VAL A 114 9.54 19.78 -17.18
C VAL A 114 9.05 20.56 -15.96
N ASN A 115 9.74 21.65 -15.63
CA ASN A 115 9.24 22.66 -14.71
C ASN A 115 8.19 23.54 -15.42
N LEU A 116 6.97 23.54 -14.90
CA LEU A 116 5.81 24.20 -15.50
C LEU A 116 5.88 25.73 -15.46
N GLY A 117 6.78 26.28 -14.65
CA GLY A 117 6.99 27.70 -14.52
C GLY A 117 7.09 28.14 -13.06
N ARG A 118 7.68 29.32 -12.91
CA ARG A 118 7.88 29.99 -11.64
C ARG A 118 6.80 31.04 -11.44
N ILE A 119 6.25 31.15 -10.24
CA ILE A 119 5.34 32.23 -9.84
C ILE A 119 5.89 32.86 -8.57
N GLY A 120 6.32 34.13 -8.63
CA GLY A 120 7.00 34.82 -7.54
C GLY A 120 6.56 36.27 -7.39
N LEU A 121 7.08 36.95 -6.37
CA LEU A 121 6.81 38.36 -6.15
C LEU A 121 7.83 39.26 -6.86
N LEU A 122 7.33 40.34 -7.45
CA LEU A 122 8.10 41.43 -8.03
C LEU A 122 7.97 42.65 -7.12
N TYR A 123 9.08 43.29 -6.77
CA TYR A 123 9.10 44.54 -6.02
C TYR A 123 9.82 45.63 -6.80
N GLN A 124 9.16 46.77 -7.02
CA GLN A 124 9.66 47.93 -7.77
C GLN A 124 10.23 47.54 -9.15
N GLY A 125 9.55 46.64 -9.86
CA GLY A 125 9.94 46.20 -11.21
C GLY A 125 11.07 45.16 -11.25
N SER A 126 11.56 44.66 -10.11
CA SER A 126 12.59 43.63 -10.03
C SER A 126 12.11 42.41 -9.23
N THR A 127 12.60 41.21 -9.57
CA THR A 127 12.32 39.99 -8.79
C THR A 127 12.71 40.24 -7.33
N LEU A 128 11.82 39.92 -6.38
CA LEU A 128 12.04 40.19 -4.96
C LEU A 128 13.27 39.44 -4.44
N ASN A 129 14.26 40.20 -3.96
CA ASN A 129 15.49 39.65 -3.41
C ASN A 129 15.33 39.34 -1.91
N GLU A 130 15.97 38.27 -1.44
CA GLU A 130 15.95 37.85 -0.03
C GLU A 130 16.40 38.94 0.95
N SER A 131 17.35 39.80 0.56
CA SER A 131 17.87 40.90 1.39
C SER A 131 16.85 41.98 1.74
N LEU A 132 15.72 42.03 1.02
CA LEU A 132 14.63 42.97 1.27
C LEU A 132 13.54 42.39 2.18
N ILE A 133 13.64 41.11 2.53
CA ILE A 133 12.64 40.40 3.32
C ILE A 133 13.05 40.37 4.79
N THR A 134 12.16 40.84 5.66
CA THR A 134 12.36 40.83 7.12
C THR A 134 11.12 40.29 7.83
N ASP A 135 11.27 39.94 9.11
CA ASP A 135 10.18 39.45 9.97
C ASP A 135 9.36 38.30 9.35
N SER A 136 10.03 37.34 8.70
CA SER A 136 9.36 36.25 8.00
C SER A 136 8.82 35.18 8.96
N LYS A 137 7.60 34.70 8.66
CA LYS A 137 6.99 33.54 9.27
C LYS A 137 6.19 32.79 8.22
N GLN A 138 6.41 31.50 8.09
CA GLN A 138 5.67 30.61 7.21
C GLN A 138 5.10 29.45 8.03
N GLU A 139 3.84 29.11 7.78
CA GLU A 139 3.16 27.97 8.39
C GLU A 139 2.50 27.14 7.29
N LEU A 140 2.77 25.82 7.30
CA LEU A 140 1.97 24.84 6.58
C LEU A 140 1.00 24.18 7.56
N ASP A 141 -0.28 24.52 7.42
CA ASP A 141 -1.36 23.86 8.13
C ASP A 141 -1.67 22.51 7.47
N LEU A 142 -1.35 21.41 8.15
CA LEU A 142 -1.49 20.06 7.61
C LEU A 142 -2.95 19.61 7.53
N TRP A 143 -3.83 20.16 8.39
CA TRP A 143 -5.25 19.81 8.42
C TRP A 143 -6.00 20.44 7.24
N TYR A 144 -5.58 21.64 6.82
CA TYR A 144 -6.17 22.36 5.70
C TYR A 144 -5.31 22.38 4.43
N GLY A 145 -4.11 21.77 4.47
CA GLY A 145 -3.09 21.84 3.42
C GLY A 145 -2.90 23.24 2.86
N THR A 146 -2.74 24.21 3.75
CA THR A 146 -2.68 25.63 3.40
C THR A 146 -1.38 26.21 3.90
N ILE A 147 -0.64 26.87 3.01
CA ILE A 147 0.57 27.60 3.40
C ILE A 147 0.21 29.07 3.62
N THR A 148 0.46 29.59 4.82
CA THR A 148 0.33 31.02 5.13
C THR A 148 1.72 31.58 5.43
N SER A 149 2.12 32.59 4.68
CA SER A 149 3.38 33.30 4.89
C SER A 149 3.13 34.78 5.19
N THR A 150 3.83 35.31 6.18
CA THR A 150 3.80 36.72 6.59
C THR A 150 5.22 37.23 6.71
N PHE A 151 5.51 38.38 6.12
CA PHE A 151 6.83 39.00 6.15
C PHE A 151 6.70 40.50 5.89
N LYS A 152 7.81 41.23 5.91
CA LYS A 152 7.87 42.64 5.52
C LYS A 152 8.80 42.84 4.34
N VAL A 153 8.41 43.76 3.46
CA VAL A 153 9.25 44.31 2.38
C VAL A 153 9.28 45.82 2.59
N ASP A 154 10.48 46.38 2.75
CA ASP A 154 10.68 47.81 3.07
C ASP A 154 9.80 48.30 4.24
N GLY A 155 9.73 47.49 5.30
CA GLY A 155 8.94 47.77 6.50
C GLY A 155 7.42 47.57 6.38
N GLU A 156 6.87 47.40 5.18
CA GLU A 156 5.44 47.15 4.97
C GLU A 156 5.10 45.66 4.98
N SER A 157 4.00 45.30 5.64
CA SER A 157 3.58 43.90 5.78
C SER A 157 3.05 43.32 4.48
N VAL A 158 3.44 42.09 4.20
CA VAL A 158 2.95 41.23 3.12
C VAL A 158 2.44 39.94 3.74
N ARG A 159 1.24 39.52 3.34
CA ARG A 159 0.68 38.21 3.68
C ARG A 159 0.32 37.46 2.40
N VAL A 160 0.79 36.23 2.29
CA VAL A 160 0.48 35.30 1.20
C VAL A 160 -0.21 34.06 1.77
N VAL A 161 -1.30 33.65 1.15
CA VAL A 161 -1.92 32.34 1.35
C VAL A 161 -1.86 31.56 0.06
N THR A 162 -1.38 30.33 0.12
CA THR A 162 -1.17 29.45 -1.03
C THR A 162 -1.85 28.11 -0.78
N GLN A 163 -2.68 27.68 -1.72
CA GLN A 163 -3.47 26.44 -1.64
C GLN A 163 -3.47 25.73 -3.00
N GLY A 164 -3.25 24.41 -3.00
CA GLY A 164 -3.39 23.59 -4.21
C GLY A 164 -4.84 23.15 -4.42
N ASP A 165 -5.21 22.78 -5.64
CA ASP A 165 -6.51 22.19 -5.94
C ASP A 165 -6.43 20.66 -6.01
N PHE A 166 -7.44 19.96 -5.48
CA PHE A 166 -7.51 18.50 -5.52
C PHE A 166 -8.05 17.99 -6.85
N GLU A 167 -8.88 18.80 -7.52
CA GLU A 167 -9.59 18.41 -8.75
C GLU A 167 -8.82 18.79 -10.03
N SER A 168 -7.88 19.72 -9.93
CA SER A 168 -7.10 20.23 -11.05
C SER A 168 -5.65 20.53 -10.67
N ASP A 169 -4.76 20.62 -11.67
CA ASP A 169 -3.33 20.89 -11.47
C ASP A 169 -3.06 22.39 -11.28
N ALA A 170 -3.74 22.94 -10.27
CA ALA A 170 -3.84 24.36 -10.01
C ALA A 170 -3.35 24.74 -8.62
N VAL A 171 -2.93 25.99 -8.51
CA VAL A 171 -2.61 26.67 -7.25
C VAL A 171 -3.32 28.02 -7.19
N ALA A 172 -3.93 28.31 -6.05
CA ALA A 172 -4.61 29.56 -5.75
C ALA A 172 -3.80 30.38 -4.74
N PHE A 173 -3.75 31.69 -4.98
CA PHE A 173 -3.04 32.66 -4.15
C PHE A 173 -3.97 33.76 -3.64
N THR A 174 -3.74 34.18 -2.40
CA THR A 174 -4.20 35.46 -1.87
C THR A 174 -3.01 36.24 -1.34
N VAL A 175 -2.63 37.32 -2.02
CA VAL A 175 -1.57 38.24 -1.61
C VAL A 175 -2.22 39.51 -1.07
N THR A 176 -1.86 39.96 0.13
CA THR A 176 -2.36 41.19 0.75
C THR A 176 -1.20 42.06 1.21
N SER A 177 -1.15 43.31 0.76
CA SER A 177 -0.18 44.31 1.19
C SER A 177 -0.61 45.72 0.77
N LYS A 178 -0.14 46.75 1.49
CA LYS A 178 -0.24 48.14 1.01
C LYS A 178 0.61 48.40 -0.23
N LEU A 179 1.69 47.66 -0.43
CA LEU A 179 2.57 47.79 -1.59
C LEU A 179 1.88 47.38 -2.91
N ILE A 180 0.84 46.55 -2.83
CA ILE A 180 -0.02 46.26 -4.01
C ILE A 180 -0.78 47.53 -4.41
N ARG A 181 -1.24 48.32 -3.44
CA ARG A 181 -2.01 49.55 -3.67
C ARG A 181 -1.16 50.64 -4.33
N SER A 182 0.12 50.74 -3.96
CA SER A 182 1.06 51.68 -4.60
C SER A 182 1.51 51.19 -5.98
N GLY A 183 1.31 49.90 -6.30
CA GLY A 183 1.81 49.27 -7.51
C GLY A 183 3.26 48.78 -7.39
N ASP A 184 3.90 48.94 -6.23
CA ASP A 184 5.29 48.53 -6.00
C ASP A 184 5.43 47.01 -5.88
N LEU A 185 4.39 46.31 -5.41
CA LEU A 185 4.38 44.84 -5.29
C LEU A 185 3.43 44.22 -6.32
N GLN A 186 3.99 43.36 -7.18
CA GLN A 186 3.30 42.65 -8.27
C GLN A 186 3.68 41.16 -8.26
N VAL A 187 3.08 40.37 -9.14
CA VAL A 187 3.44 38.95 -9.32
C VAL A 187 4.18 38.78 -10.64
N GLU A 188 5.31 38.08 -10.61
CA GLU A 188 6.09 37.67 -11.77
C GLU A 188 5.83 36.18 -12.08
N MET A 189 5.67 35.87 -13.37
CA MET A 189 5.69 34.50 -13.87
C MET A 189 6.85 34.35 -14.85
N ASP A 190 7.68 33.32 -14.67
CA ASP A 190 8.83 33.04 -15.54
C ASP A 190 8.84 31.57 -15.95
N PHE A 191 9.11 31.27 -17.21
CA PHE A 191 9.00 29.92 -17.76
C PHE A 191 10.38 29.44 -18.22
N PRO A 192 10.89 28.31 -17.68
CA PRO A 192 12.21 27.79 -18.05
C PRO A 192 12.16 26.84 -19.25
N TYR A 193 13.29 26.68 -19.93
CA TYR A 193 13.52 25.57 -20.84
C TYR A 193 14.01 24.35 -20.02
N PRO A 194 13.72 23.09 -20.39
CA PRO A 194 14.27 21.92 -19.70
C PRO A 194 15.82 21.96 -19.68
N PRO A 195 16.45 21.44 -18.62
CA PRO A 195 17.91 21.36 -18.55
C PRO A 195 18.49 20.54 -19.70
N ILE A 196 19.64 20.96 -20.26
CA ILE A 196 20.39 20.13 -21.22
C ILE A 196 21.08 19.03 -20.42
N HIS A 197 20.53 17.82 -20.47
CA HIS A 197 20.99 16.68 -19.68
C HIS A 197 22.40 16.23 -20.11
N SER A 198 23.41 16.68 -19.36
CA SER A 198 24.75 16.10 -19.38
C SER A 198 24.93 15.13 -18.20
N THR A 199 25.89 14.21 -18.28
CA THR A 199 26.21 13.24 -17.20
C THR A 199 26.56 13.89 -15.85
N LYS A 200 26.72 15.21 -15.80
CA LYS A 200 27.04 15.98 -14.59
C LYS A 200 25.83 16.19 -13.66
N TYR A 201 24.59 16.18 -14.16
CA TYR A 201 23.40 16.67 -13.44
C TYR A 201 22.35 15.58 -13.17
N LYS A 202 22.75 14.51 -12.48
CA LYS A 202 21.84 13.39 -12.14
C LYS A 202 20.74 13.77 -11.12
N TYR A 203 20.96 14.81 -10.33
CA TYR A 203 20.07 15.23 -9.24
C TYR A 203 19.89 16.76 -9.24
N GLU A 204 18.93 17.26 -9.98
CA GLU A 204 18.64 18.69 -10.04
C GLU A 204 17.61 19.12 -9.00
N VAL A 205 18.03 19.96 -8.06
CA VAL A 205 17.14 20.59 -7.06
C VAL A 205 16.25 21.63 -7.73
N PHE A 206 16.79 22.41 -8.67
CA PHE A 206 16.07 23.36 -9.51
C PHE A 206 16.07 22.86 -10.94
N VAL A 207 14.88 22.73 -11.50
CA VAL A 207 14.61 22.09 -12.78
C VAL A 207 14.36 23.20 -13.79
N GLY A 208 15.16 23.20 -14.84
CA GLY A 208 15.04 24.12 -15.96
C GLY A 208 16.03 25.29 -15.91
N VAL A 209 16.24 25.85 -17.09
CA VAL A 209 17.22 26.90 -17.36
C VAL A 209 16.52 28.08 -18.02
N TYR A 210 16.78 29.28 -17.53
CA TYR A 210 16.11 30.52 -17.93
C TYR A 210 16.93 31.36 -18.94
N ASP A 211 18.15 30.92 -19.28
CA ASP A 211 19.07 31.65 -20.16
C ASP A 211 18.99 31.21 -21.64
N PHE A 212 17.99 30.38 -22.00
CA PHE A 212 17.74 29.90 -23.36
C PHE A 212 16.48 30.50 -24.03
N PRO A 213 16.41 31.83 -24.24
CA PRO A 213 15.21 32.51 -24.70
C PRO A 213 14.78 32.18 -26.15
N LEU A 214 15.61 31.43 -26.90
CA LEU A 214 15.34 31.04 -28.28
C LEU A 214 14.99 29.57 -28.45
N ASN A 215 15.09 28.75 -27.39
CA ASN A 215 14.85 27.30 -27.45
C ASN A 215 13.38 26.92 -27.22
N HIS A 216 12.59 27.85 -26.70
CA HIS A 216 11.16 27.71 -26.47
C HIS A 216 10.42 29.02 -26.72
N THR A 217 9.09 28.94 -26.72
CA THR A 217 8.22 30.09 -26.95
C THR A 217 7.16 30.17 -25.88
N THR A 218 6.89 31.40 -25.42
CA THR A 218 5.73 31.68 -24.59
C THR A 218 4.91 32.78 -25.27
N THR A 219 3.58 32.67 -25.27
CA THR A 219 2.69 33.66 -25.91
C THR A 219 1.47 33.93 -25.05
N VAL A 220 1.10 35.20 -24.89
CA VAL A 220 -0.21 35.57 -24.34
C VAL A 220 -1.25 35.26 -25.40
N VAL A 221 -2.15 34.33 -25.12
CA VAL A 221 -3.32 34.05 -25.99
C VAL A 221 -4.47 34.98 -25.62
N GLU A 222 -4.56 35.33 -24.34
CA GLU A 222 -5.52 36.30 -23.80
C GLU A 222 -4.93 36.98 -22.57
N ASP A 223 -5.05 38.30 -22.48
CA ASP A 223 -4.37 39.15 -21.47
C ASP A 223 -5.23 39.51 -20.25
N GLY A 224 -6.52 39.17 -20.30
CA GLY A 224 -7.50 39.45 -19.25
C GLY A 224 -7.95 40.90 -19.12
N THR A 225 -7.57 41.81 -20.03
CA THR A 225 -7.87 43.26 -19.91
C THR A 225 -9.38 43.56 -19.79
N ASN A 226 -10.25 42.71 -20.33
CA ASN A 226 -11.72 42.83 -20.26
C ASN A 226 -12.41 41.56 -19.72
N ARG A 227 -11.66 40.65 -19.10
CA ARG A 227 -12.16 39.35 -18.64
C ARG A 227 -11.58 39.00 -17.27
N THR A 228 -12.10 37.94 -16.68
CA THR A 228 -11.63 37.39 -15.41
C THR A 228 -10.60 36.27 -15.56
N SER A 229 -10.03 36.13 -16.76
CA SER A 229 -9.04 35.10 -17.07
C SER A 229 -8.02 35.58 -18.11
N ALA A 230 -6.83 35.00 -18.04
CA ALA A 230 -5.76 35.17 -19.02
C ALA A 230 -5.06 33.83 -19.28
N HIS A 231 -4.40 33.69 -20.42
CA HIS A 231 -3.80 32.43 -20.84
C HIS A 231 -2.41 32.65 -21.42
N ILE A 232 -1.41 31.98 -20.83
CA ILE A 232 -0.06 31.89 -21.37
C ILE A 232 0.09 30.50 -21.98
N ARG A 233 0.44 30.44 -23.26
CA ARG A 233 0.82 29.19 -23.91
C ARG A 233 2.34 29.07 -23.90
N HIS A 234 2.87 27.93 -23.48
CA HIS A 234 4.29 27.59 -23.51
C HIS A 234 4.50 26.41 -24.47
N GLY A 235 5.37 26.59 -25.46
CA GLY A 235 5.73 25.56 -26.44
C GLY A 235 7.25 25.35 -26.51
N MET A 236 7.67 24.09 -26.49
CA MET A 236 9.05 23.63 -26.62
C MET A 236 9.04 22.32 -27.42
N GLN A 237 9.59 22.34 -28.64
CA GLN A 237 9.56 21.19 -29.55
C GLN A 237 8.13 20.60 -29.71
N GLU A 238 7.92 19.32 -29.43
CA GLU A 238 6.61 18.64 -29.45
C GLU A 238 5.75 18.87 -28.20
N VAL A 239 6.29 19.49 -27.16
CA VAL A 239 5.57 19.77 -25.91
C VAL A 239 4.88 21.12 -25.97
N GLN A 240 3.61 21.15 -25.61
CA GLN A 240 2.85 22.37 -25.41
C GLN A 240 1.95 22.25 -24.19
N TYR A 241 1.91 23.31 -23.37
CA TYR A 241 0.95 23.44 -22.29
C TYR A 241 0.55 24.91 -22.07
N PHE A 242 -0.43 25.11 -21.19
CA PHE A 242 -0.97 26.41 -20.84
C PHE A 242 -0.82 26.66 -19.34
N ALA A 243 -0.46 27.90 -18.97
CA ALA A 243 -0.75 28.46 -17.67
C ALA A 243 -2.03 29.31 -17.80
N ASN A 244 -3.14 28.76 -17.31
CA ASN A 244 -4.45 29.38 -17.35
C ASN A 244 -4.69 30.12 -16.03
N LEU A 245 -4.97 31.42 -16.12
CA LEU A 245 -5.16 32.29 -14.98
C LEU A 245 -6.63 32.63 -14.78
N ARG A 246 -7.07 32.74 -13.52
CA ARG A 246 -8.43 33.16 -13.14
C ARG A 246 -8.38 34.08 -11.93
N TRP A 247 -9.16 35.15 -11.91
CA TRP A 247 -9.33 36.04 -10.75
C TRP A 247 -10.81 36.46 -10.59
N PRO A 248 -11.23 36.92 -9.41
CA PRO A 248 -12.60 37.43 -9.19
C PRO A 248 -12.84 38.75 -9.95
N GLU A 249 -14.09 39.02 -10.31
CA GLU A 249 -14.50 40.25 -11.03
C GLU A 249 -14.24 41.51 -10.18
N GLU A 250 -14.33 41.37 -8.86
CA GLU A 250 -14.17 42.44 -7.88
C GLU A 250 -12.71 42.91 -7.73
N VAL A 251 -11.75 42.07 -8.11
CA VAL A 251 -10.32 42.36 -8.05
C VAL A 251 -9.69 42.07 -9.41
N PRO A 252 -10.00 42.89 -10.44
CA PRO A 252 -9.52 42.65 -11.79
C PRO A 252 -8.00 42.76 -11.85
N LEU A 253 -7.37 41.77 -12.49
CA LEU A 253 -5.94 41.75 -12.74
C LEU A 253 -5.66 41.94 -14.23
N LYS A 254 -4.42 42.29 -14.56
CA LYS A 254 -3.93 42.43 -15.92
C LYS A 254 -2.62 41.69 -16.07
N LEU A 255 -2.55 40.84 -17.09
CA LEU A 255 -1.32 40.13 -17.47
C LEU A 255 -0.58 40.91 -18.57
N THR A 256 0.71 41.14 -18.40
CA THR A 256 1.56 41.80 -19.40
C THR A 256 2.83 40.98 -19.63
N ARG A 257 3.26 40.86 -20.89
CA ARG A 257 4.57 40.28 -21.24
C ARG A 257 5.64 41.35 -21.07
N ASN A 258 6.73 41.05 -20.37
CA ASN A 258 7.74 42.04 -20.03
C ASN A 258 8.60 42.43 -21.23
N GLU A 259 8.85 41.48 -22.13
CA GLU A 259 9.66 41.66 -23.35
C GLU A 259 8.79 41.52 -24.62
N PRO A 260 9.19 42.11 -25.76
CA PRO A 260 8.50 41.86 -27.02
C PRO A 260 8.59 40.38 -27.44
N PRO A 261 7.67 39.91 -28.31
CA PRO A 261 7.79 38.59 -28.94
C PRO A 261 9.17 38.43 -29.62
N ASN A 262 9.77 37.24 -29.49
CA ASN A 262 11.11 36.91 -30.03
C ASN A 262 12.29 37.72 -29.45
N SER A 263 12.14 38.30 -28.25
CA SER A 263 13.29 38.90 -27.54
C SER A 263 14.39 37.86 -27.28
N THR A 264 15.65 38.30 -27.37
CA THR A 264 16.84 37.49 -27.05
C THR A 264 17.31 37.71 -25.60
N ALA A 265 16.60 38.54 -24.82
CA ALA A 265 16.93 38.77 -23.43
C ALA A 265 16.59 37.55 -22.58
N VAL A 266 17.35 37.33 -21.49
CA VAL A 266 17.04 36.27 -20.50
C VAL A 266 15.68 36.46 -19.81
N THR A 267 15.08 37.65 -19.94
CA THR A 267 13.76 38.02 -19.46
C THR A 267 12.64 37.74 -20.49
N ALA A 268 12.96 37.15 -21.65
CA ALA A 268 12.03 36.99 -22.77
C ALA A 268 10.73 36.26 -22.39
N HIS A 269 10.79 35.33 -21.44
CA HIS A 269 9.66 34.51 -21.02
C HIS A 269 9.00 34.97 -19.72
N ARG A 270 9.29 36.20 -19.29
CA ARG A 270 8.70 36.80 -18.08
C ARG A 270 7.42 37.56 -18.34
N TYR A 271 6.51 37.43 -17.39
CA TYR A 271 5.22 38.09 -17.38
C TYR A 271 4.96 38.73 -16.02
N THR A 272 4.28 39.86 -16.04
CA THR A 272 3.84 40.58 -14.84
C THR A 272 2.33 40.54 -14.74
N LEU A 273 1.83 40.07 -13.61
CA LEU A 273 0.43 40.14 -13.20
C LEU A 273 0.29 41.27 -12.17
N SER A 274 -0.57 42.24 -12.47
CA SER A 274 -0.76 43.45 -11.69
C SER A 274 -2.25 43.77 -11.52
N THR A 275 -2.60 44.60 -10.53
CA THR A 275 -3.99 45.03 -10.32
C THR A 275 -4.41 46.05 -11.37
N ALA A 276 -5.57 45.84 -12.00
CA ALA A 276 -6.13 46.80 -12.95
C ALA A 276 -6.80 48.02 -12.27
N LEU A 277 -7.18 47.86 -10.99
CA LEU A 277 -7.77 48.91 -10.14
C LEU A 277 -7.01 49.01 -8.82
N THR A 278 -7.13 50.13 -8.12
CA THR A 278 -6.52 50.33 -6.80
C THR A 278 -7.05 49.32 -5.78
N SER A 279 -6.21 48.36 -5.40
CA SER A 279 -6.53 47.29 -4.43
C SER A 279 -5.35 47.07 -3.49
N SER A 280 -5.61 46.57 -2.28
CA SER A 280 -4.56 46.10 -1.35
C SER A 280 -4.38 44.59 -1.37
N SER A 281 -5.01 43.90 -2.33
CA SER A 281 -4.92 42.46 -2.48
C SER A 281 -4.92 42.02 -3.94
N MET A 282 -4.24 40.93 -4.23
CA MET A 282 -4.35 40.16 -5.47
C MET A 282 -4.80 38.74 -5.12
N VAL A 283 -5.84 38.26 -5.82
CA VAL A 283 -6.39 36.91 -5.63
C VAL A 283 -6.50 36.26 -7.00
N PHE A 284 -5.84 35.13 -7.21
CA PHE A 284 -5.86 34.44 -8.49
C PHE A 284 -5.54 32.95 -8.39
N THR A 285 -5.97 32.21 -9.40
CA THR A 285 -5.63 30.82 -9.67
C THR A 285 -4.64 30.77 -10.82
N ALA A 286 -3.63 29.91 -10.73
CA ALA A 286 -2.84 29.46 -11.86
C ALA A 286 -3.05 27.95 -12.04
N HIS A 287 -3.63 27.56 -13.17
CA HIS A 287 -3.89 26.17 -13.54
C HIS A 287 -3.04 25.77 -14.75
N PHE A 288 -2.23 24.72 -14.58
CA PHE A 288 -1.41 24.20 -15.66
C PHE A 288 -2.10 23.03 -16.35
N SER A 289 -2.22 23.06 -17.67
CA SER A 289 -2.90 21.99 -18.41
C SER A 289 -2.44 21.87 -19.87
N PRO A 290 -2.66 20.71 -20.52
CA PRO A 290 -2.35 20.53 -21.94
C PRO A 290 -3.15 21.47 -22.87
N SER A 291 -4.32 21.92 -22.44
CA SER A 291 -5.25 22.73 -23.23
C SER A 291 -5.61 24.05 -22.56
N GLN A 292 -6.02 25.02 -23.38
CA GLN A 292 -6.59 26.28 -22.91
C GLN A 292 -8.01 26.05 -22.38
N HIS A 293 -8.28 26.51 -21.17
CA HIS A 293 -9.64 26.64 -20.65
C HIS A 293 -9.68 27.61 -19.48
N ILE A 294 -10.90 28.05 -19.12
CA ILE A 294 -11.12 28.89 -17.95
C ILE A 294 -11.00 28.00 -16.69
N PRO A 295 -10.09 28.31 -15.75
CA PRO A 295 -9.95 27.57 -14.49
C PRO A 295 -11.11 27.84 -13.52
N CYS A 296 -11.23 26.98 -12.51
CA CYS A 296 -12.08 27.25 -11.34
C CYS A 296 -11.67 28.55 -10.65
N SER A 297 -12.65 29.22 -10.03
CA SER A 297 -12.38 30.46 -9.31
C SER A 297 -11.47 30.21 -8.10
N PRO A 298 -10.66 31.20 -7.67
CA PRO A 298 -9.84 31.05 -6.47
C PRO A 298 -10.66 30.64 -5.24
N ALA A 299 -11.85 31.22 -5.05
CA ALA A 299 -12.73 30.91 -3.92
C ALA A 299 -13.21 29.45 -3.91
N GLU A 300 -13.50 28.87 -5.07
CA GLU A 300 -13.88 27.45 -5.18
C GLU A 300 -12.71 26.54 -4.81
N ILE A 301 -11.50 26.81 -5.30
CA ILE A 301 -10.29 26.04 -4.95
C ILE A 301 -10.02 26.11 -3.45
N MET A 302 -10.09 27.30 -2.85
CA MET A 302 -9.86 27.47 -1.40
C MET A 302 -10.84 26.64 -0.56
N LYS A 303 -12.11 26.57 -1.00
CA LYS A 303 -13.14 25.76 -0.36
C LYS A 303 -12.89 24.26 -0.57
N ASN A 304 -12.65 23.83 -1.81
CA ASN A 304 -12.48 22.43 -2.18
C ASN A 304 -11.21 21.84 -1.57
N ASN A 305 -10.13 22.61 -1.46
CA ASN A 305 -8.90 22.20 -0.80
C ASN A 305 -9.13 21.86 0.67
N ILE A 306 -9.84 22.70 1.42
CA ILE A 306 -10.19 22.44 2.82
C ILE A 306 -11.00 21.15 2.94
N GLN A 307 -12.02 21.01 2.11
CA GLN A 307 -12.86 19.81 2.09
C GLN A 307 -12.04 18.55 1.76
N GLY A 308 -11.24 18.58 0.70
CA GLY A 308 -10.44 17.45 0.25
C GLY A 308 -9.39 16.99 1.27
N TRP A 309 -8.77 17.91 2.01
CA TRP A 309 -7.88 17.55 3.11
C TRP A 309 -8.62 16.97 4.30
N ASN A 310 -9.80 17.49 4.65
CA ASN A 310 -10.61 16.92 5.74
C ASN A 310 -11.06 15.50 5.39
N GLU A 311 -11.57 15.29 4.18
CA GLU A 311 -11.88 13.95 3.65
C GLU A 311 -10.65 13.05 3.64
N TYR A 312 -9.47 13.57 3.26
CA TYR A 312 -8.23 12.79 3.31
C TYR A 312 -7.88 12.36 4.73
N TRP A 313 -8.04 13.20 5.75
CA TRP A 313 -7.71 12.80 7.13
C TRP A 313 -8.77 11.88 7.76
N GLU A 314 -10.02 11.97 7.33
CA GLU A 314 -11.15 11.19 7.86
C GLU A 314 -11.34 9.82 7.18
N ASP A 315 -10.89 9.65 5.94
CA ASP A 315 -10.93 8.38 5.20
C ASP A 315 -9.78 7.45 5.64
N GLY A 316 -9.95 6.12 5.61
CA GLY A 316 -8.86 5.16 5.88
C GLY A 316 -8.18 5.27 7.26
N GLY A 317 -6.88 4.98 7.28
CA GLY A 317 -6.11 4.68 8.48
C GLY A 317 -5.59 5.89 9.25
N PHE A 318 -5.66 5.85 10.58
CA PHE A 318 -5.06 6.85 11.47
C PHE A 318 -4.42 6.17 12.68
N VAL A 319 -3.27 6.69 13.13
CA VAL A 319 -2.55 6.22 14.32
C VAL A 319 -2.34 7.40 15.26
N ASP A 320 -2.76 7.24 16.51
CA ASP A 320 -2.59 8.21 17.58
C ASP A 320 -1.79 7.60 18.75
N LEU A 321 -0.60 8.15 18.95
CA LEU A 321 0.36 7.81 20.00
C LEU A 321 0.41 8.86 21.11
N THR A 322 -0.41 9.92 21.06
CA THR A 322 -0.31 11.10 21.95
C THR A 322 -0.62 10.79 23.42
N ALA A 323 -1.25 9.66 23.71
CA ALA A 323 -1.48 9.17 25.06
C ALA A 323 -0.30 8.38 25.64
N SER A 324 0.72 8.06 24.84
CA SER A 324 1.90 7.30 25.28
C SER A 324 2.75 8.11 26.25
N SER A 325 3.29 7.46 27.28
CA SER A 325 4.26 8.06 28.20
C SER A 325 5.70 7.94 27.70
N ASN A 326 5.93 7.13 26.66
CA ASN A 326 7.25 6.95 26.05
C ASN A 326 7.79 8.28 25.49
N PRO A 327 9.04 8.67 25.81
CA PRO A 327 9.62 9.95 25.34
C PRO A 327 9.75 10.04 23.82
N ASN A 328 9.79 8.90 23.11
CA ASN A 328 9.91 8.88 21.65
C ASN A 328 8.55 9.07 20.94
N ALA A 329 7.43 9.03 21.66
CA ALA A 329 6.10 8.99 21.06
C ALA A 329 5.74 10.26 20.28
N THR A 330 6.07 11.44 20.80
CA THR A 330 5.74 12.72 20.16
C THR A 330 6.45 12.88 18.81
N GLU A 331 7.74 12.56 18.75
CA GLU A 331 8.50 12.63 17.50
C GLU A 331 8.07 11.55 16.51
N LEU A 332 7.74 10.34 16.98
CA LEU A 332 7.18 9.30 16.12
C LEU A 332 5.82 9.74 15.54
N GLN A 333 4.95 10.34 16.35
CA GLN A 333 3.66 10.89 15.91
C GLN A 333 3.86 12.01 14.86
N ARG A 334 4.81 12.93 15.08
CA ARG A 334 5.15 13.99 14.11
C ARG A 334 5.49 13.38 12.75
N ARG A 335 6.39 12.38 12.72
CA ARG A 335 6.82 11.72 11.49
C ARG A 335 5.67 11.01 10.78
N ILE A 336 4.75 10.39 11.53
CA ILE A 336 3.56 9.73 10.97
C ILE A 336 2.68 10.75 10.25
N ILE A 337 2.34 11.86 10.92
CA ILE A 337 1.45 12.88 10.37
C ILE A 337 2.08 13.58 9.15
N GLN A 338 3.34 14.01 9.27
CA GLN A 338 4.01 14.72 8.18
C GLN A 338 4.26 13.81 6.97
N SER A 339 4.61 12.53 7.18
CA SER A 339 4.75 11.56 6.09
C SER A 339 3.44 11.35 5.33
N GLN A 340 2.30 11.26 6.02
CA GLN A 340 1.00 11.13 5.36
C GLN A 340 0.71 12.33 4.44
N TYR A 341 0.92 13.55 4.93
CA TYR A 341 0.74 14.77 4.12
C TYR A 341 1.64 14.77 2.88
N HIS A 342 2.93 14.53 3.05
CA HIS A 342 3.92 14.61 1.96
C HIS A 342 3.71 13.55 0.89
N VAL A 343 3.38 12.33 1.32
CA VAL A 343 3.08 11.23 0.41
C VAL A 343 1.75 11.47 -0.33
N ARG A 344 0.76 12.12 0.31
CA ARG A 344 -0.46 12.55 -0.39
C ARG A 344 -0.19 13.59 -1.47
N VAL A 345 0.71 14.55 -1.22
CA VAL A 345 1.09 15.58 -2.22
C VAL A 345 1.90 14.97 -3.36
N ASN A 346 2.80 14.03 -3.06
CA ASN A 346 3.82 13.60 -4.02
C ASN A 346 3.64 12.19 -4.62
N SER A 347 2.78 11.35 -4.06
CA SER A 347 2.73 9.90 -4.38
C SER A 347 1.32 9.36 -4.59
N ALA A 348 0.34 10.24 -4.79
CA ALA A 348 -1.07 9.89 -5.02
C ALA A 348 -1.51 10.11 -6.49
N ALA A 349 -0.58 9.94 -7.43
CA ALA A 349 -0.79 10.15 -8.85
C ALA A 349 -1.78 9.13 -9.45
N LYS A 350 -2.38 9.48 -10.59
CA LYS A 350 -3.14 8.54 -11.43
C LYS A 350 -2.25 7.91 -12.50
N GLY A 351 -2.39 6.61 -12.71
CA GLY A 351 -1.77 5.83 -13.78
C GLY A 351 -0.25 5.66 -13.68
N GLN A 352 0.41 6.19 -12.64
CA GLN A 352 1.87 6.12 -12.50
C GLN A 352 2.33 6.18 -11.05
N SER A 353 3.53 5.62 -10.81
CA SER A 353 4.25 5.78 -9.54
C SER A 353 5.10 7.05 -9.59
N PRO A 354 5.30 7.75 -8.47
CA PRO A 354 6.28 8.83 -8.40
C PRO A 354 7.72 8.31 -8.55
N GLN A 355 8.62 9.19 -8.97
CA GLN A 355 10.06 9.02 -8.81
C GLN A 355 10.49 9.21 -7.34
N GLU A 356 11.75 8.92 -7.01
CA GLU A 356 12.25 8.84 -5.62
C GLU A 356 12.04 10.12 -4.79
N SER A 357 12.02 11.29 -5.42
CA SER A 357 11.75 12.58 -4.76
C SER A 357 10.34 13.13 -5.07
N GLY A 358 9.47 12.34 -5.70
CA GLY A 358 8.10 12.73 -6.03
C GLY A 358 8.00 13.84 -7.07
N LEU A 359 7.29 14.91 -6.72
CA LEU A 359 7.09 16.11 -7.52
C LEU A 359 7.90 17.30 -6.96
N MET A 360 8.92 17.02 -6.14
CA MET A 360 9.78 18.06 -5.58
C MET A 360 10.91 18.49 -6.52
N ASN A 361 11.66 17.52 -7.04
CA ASN A 361 12.89 17.71 -7.81
C ASN A 361 12.98 16.67 -8.94
N ASN A 362 13.97 16.78 -9.84
CA ASN A 362 14.10 15.91 -11.01
C ASN A 362 15.22 14.89 -10.88
N GLY A 363 15.22 14.13 -9.77
CA GLY A 363 16.10 12.97 -9.63
C GLY A 363 15.88 11.96 -10.75
N TRP A 364 16.95 11.38 -11.28
CA TRP A 364 16.87 10.33 -12.32
C TRP A 364 16.08 10.76 -13.56
N TYR A 365 16.23 12.03 -13.96
CA TYR A 365 15.52 12.63 -15.10
C TYR A 365 13.99 12.63 -14.95
N GLY A 366 13.49 12.41 -13.74
CA GLY A 366 12.06 12.40 -13.40
C GLY A 366 11.40 11.04 -13.59
N LYS A 367 12.16 10.04 -14.04
CA LYS A 367 11.73 8.66 -14.25
C LYS A 367 11.61 7.94 -12.91
N PHE A 368 10.60 7.09 -12.78
CA PHE A 368 10.40 6.30 -11.57
C PHE A 368 11.14 4.96 -11.68
N HIS A 369 11.40 4.37 -10.52
CA HIS A 369 11.96 3.03 -10.41
C HIS A 369 10.86 2.02 -10.16
N MET A 370 10.65 1.11 -11.12
CA MET A 370 9.68 0.03 -11.03
C MET A 370 9.97 -0.92 -9.86
N GLU A 371 11.23 -1.02 -9.45
CA GLU A 371 11.63 -1.80 -8.27
C GLU A 371 11.24 -1.12 -6.94
N MET A 372 11.07 0.20 -6.93
CA MET A 372 10.66 0.93 -5.72
C MET A 372 9.14 1.07 -5.56
N VAL A 373 8.32 0.56 -6.49
CA VAL A 373 6.86 0.82 -6.47
C VAL A 373 6.14 0.26 -5.23
N ILE A 374 6.65 -0.83 -4.64
CA ILE A 374 6.13 -1.33 -3.36
C ILE A 374 6.41 -0.32 -2.25
N TRP A 375 7.64 0.19 -2.18
CA TRP A 375 8.07 1.16 -1.17
C TRP A 375 7.42 2.53 -1.31
N HIS A 376 6.95 2.88 -2.51
CA HIS A 376 6.17 4.08 -2.74
C HIS A 376 4.68 3.93 -2.46
N ASN A 377 4.08 2.78 -2.80
CA ASN A 377 2.63 2.71 -2.98
C ASN A 377 1.92 1.63 -2.17
N ALA A 378 2.61 0.61 -1.65
CA ALA A 378 1.95 -0.48 -0.91
C ALA A 378 1.27 0.02 0.38
N HIS A 379 1.80 1.09 0.98
CA HIS A 379 1.22 1.68 2.18
C HIS A 379 -0.22 2.15 1.95
N TRP A 380 -0.59 2.60 0.73
CA TRP A 380 -1.95 3.06 0.44
C TRP A 380 -2.99 1.99 0.80
N ALA A 381 -2.76 0.74 0.41
CA ALA A 381 -3.66 -0.36 0.74
C ALA A 381 -3.69 -0.66 2.25
N THR A 382 -2.52 -0.75 2.90
CA THR A 382 -2.45 -1.07 4.34
C THR A 382 -2.98 0.02 5.25
N TRP A 383 -2.99 1.27 4.77
CA TRP A 383 -3.62 2.41 5.45
C TRP A 383 -5.09 2.59 5.06
N GLY A 384 -5.73 1.60 4.43
CA GLY A 384 -7.15 1.69 4.05
C GLY A 384 -7.46 2.76 3.00
N LYS A 385 -6.45 3.32 2.33
CA LYS A 385 -6.57 4.39 1.33
C LYS A 385 -6.70 3.82 -0.08
N GLN A 386 -7.64 2.90 -0.27
CA GLN A 386 -7.71 2.10 -1.49
C GLN A 386 -7.96 2.94 -2.76
N LYS A 387 -8.58 4.11 -2.62
CA LYS A 387 -8.75 5.09 -3.70
C LYS A 387 -7.42 5.43 -4.39
N TYR A 388 -6.39 5.79 -3.62
CA TYR A 388 -5.08 6.17 -4.17
C TYR A 388 -4.31 4.97 -4.72
N PHE A 389 -4.45 3.79 -4.09
CA PHE A 389 -3.90 2.55 -4.64
C PHE A 389 -4.49 2.22 -6.02
N ASN A 390 -5.82 2.28 -6.14
CA ASN A 390 -6.56 1.97 -7.37
C ASN A 390 -6.36 3.01 -8.47
N ASN A 391 -5.99 4.24 -8.13
CA ASN A 391 -5.59 5.25 -9.10
C ASN A 391 -4.29 4.87 -9.83
N ILE A 392 -3.42 4.08 -9.21
CA ILE A 392 -2.12 3.69 -9.77
C ILE A 392 -2.21 2.30 -10.42
N PHE A 393 -2.91 1.36 -9.78
CA PHE A 393 -2.88 -0.05 -10.17
C PHE A 393 -4.26 -0.62 -10.57
N PRO A 394 -4.31 -1.55 -11.55
CA PRO A 394 -3.19 -2.06 -12.37
C PRO A 394 -2.82 -1.16 -13.55
N GLU A 395 -3.41 0.02 -13.70
CA GLU A 395 -3.25 0.92 -14.86
C GLU A 395 -1.77 1.16 -15.24
N LEU A 396 -0.88 1.35 -14.26
CA LEU A 396 0.56 1.45 -14.50
C LEU A 396 1.13 0.23 -15.25
N TYR A 397 0.79 -0.99 -14.81
CA TYR A 397 1.25 -2.21 -15.48
C TYR A 397 0.60 -2.38 -16.85
N GLU A 398 -0.66 -1.98 -17.02
CA GLU A 398 -1.34 -2.01 -18.32
C GLU A 398 -0.65 -1.11 -19.34
N THR A 399 -0.27 0.11 -18.93
CA THR A 399 0.50 1.06 -19.74
C THR A 399 1.85 0.49 -20.16
N LEU A 400 2.57 -0.18 -19.24
CA LEU A 400 3.90 -0.75 -19.52
C LEU A 400 3.89 -2.13 -20.17
N LEU A 401 2.73 -2.79 -20.26
CA LEU A 401 2.65 -4.18 -20.73
C LEU A 401 3.17 -4.35 -22.16
N PRO A 402 2.80 -3.52 -23.16
CA PRO A 402 3.26 -3.70 -24.53
C PRO A 402 4.79 -3.65 -24.67
N SER A 403 5.44 -2.67 -24.05
CA SER A 403 6.91 -2.54 -24.09
C SER A 403 7.60 -3.67 -23.32
N SER A 404 6.98 -4.17 -22.25
CA SER A 404 7.52 -5.27 -21.44
C SER A 404 7.43 -6.63 -22.12
N LEU A 405 6.37 -6.87 -22.89
CA LEU A 405 6.27 -8.03 -23.78
C LEU A 405 7.33 -7.96 -24.89
N ALA A 406 7.45 -6.81 -25.56
CA ALA A 406 8.43 -6.61 -26.63
C ALA A 406 9.88 -6.81 -26.13
N ARG A 407 10.18 -6.32 -24.93
CA ARG A 407 11.48 -6.50 -24.27
C ARG A 407 11.80 -7.97 -24.01
N ALA A 408 10.88 -8.71 -23.39
CA ALA A 408 11.08 -10.14 -23.13
C ALA A 408 11.28 -10.92 -24.44
N GLN A 409 10.44 -10.65 -25.44
CA GLN A 409 10.53 -11.29 -26.76
C GLN A 409 11.86 -10.98 -27.45
N TYR A 410 12.30 -9.73 -27.46
CA TYR A 410 13.60 -9.33 -28.04
C TYR A 410 14.77 -10.08 -27.38
N MET A 411 14.66 -10.31 -26.07
CA MET A 411 15.66 -11.06 -25.32
C MET A 411 15.45 -12.58 -25.37
N GLY A 412 14.44 -13.10 -26.07
CA GLY A 412 14.19 -14.53 -26.26
C GLY A 412 13.47 -15.23 -25.09
N TRP A 413 12.67 -14.50 -24.32
CA TRP A 413 11.81 -15.04 -23.26
C TRP A 413 10.32 -14.80 -23.57
N GLU A 414 9.46 -15.55 -22.90
CA GLU A 414 8.00 -15.38 -22.96
C GLU A 414 7.53 -14.33 -21.95
N GLY A 415 6.28 -13.91 -22.03
CA GLY A 415 5.67 -13.02 -21.04
C GLY A 415 6.22 -11.59 -21.03
N ALA A 416 6.04 -10.90 -19.91
CA ALA A 416 6.40 -9.49 -19.73
C ALA A 416 7.60 -9.34 -18.76
N ARG A 417 8.69 -8.77 -19.27
CA ARG A 417 9.85 -8.36 -18.45
C ARG A 417 9.71 -6.89 -18.08
N TRP A 418 9.37 -6.59 -16.84
CA TRP A 418 9.18 -5.22 -16.36
C TRP A 418 10.51 -4.44 -16.33
N PRO A 419 10.53 -3.15 -16.70
CA PRO A 419 11.76 -2.33 -16.68
C PRO A 419 12.23 -2.04 -15.25
N LYS A 420 13.43 -1.48 -15.04
CA LYS A 420 13.85 -0.90 -13.74
C LYS A 420 13.55 0.59 -13.67
N MET A 421 14.21 1.41 -14.49
CA MET A 421 14.03 2.87 -14.52
C MET A 421 13.28 3.25 -15.79
N THR A 422 12.09 3.83 -15.67
CA THR A 422 11.19 4.03 -16.81
C THR A 422 10.23 5.21 -16.60
N ASP A 423 9.48 5.50 -17.66
CA ASP A 423 8.41 6.49 -17.72
C ASP A 423 7.18 5.86 -18.42
N PRO A 424 5.97 6.38 -18.16
CA PRO A 424 4.76 5.84 -18.79
C PRO A 424 4.62 6.23 -20.27
N GLU A 425 5.36 7.23 -20.75
CA GLU A 425 5.25 7.74 -22.13
C GLU A 425 5.87 6.74 -23.14
N THR A 426 7.05 6.24 -22.83
CA THR A 426 7.81 5.32 -23.69
C THR A 426 7.75 3.87 -23.20
N GLY A 427 7.58 3.67 -21.89
CA GLY A 427 7.70 2.37 -21.24
C GLY A 427 9.07 1.69 -21.45
N THR A 428 10.09 2.45 -21.87
CA THR A 428 11.43 1.93 -22.19
C THR A 428 12.25 1.77 -20.93
N ASN A 429 13.08 0.72 -20.88
CA ASN A 429 14.02 0.55 -19.78
C ASN A 429 15.23 1.44 -20.06
N SER A 430 15.47 2.41 -19.20
CA SER A 430 16.58 3.35 -19.40
C SER A 430 17.92 2.63 -19.25
N PRO A 431 18.87 2.83 -20.19
CA PRO A 431 20.14 2.13 -20.13
C PRO A 431 20.88 2.31 -18.80
N GLY A 432 21.47 1.24 -18.28
CA GLY A 432 22.22 1.25 -17.04
C GLY A 432 22.63 -0.17 -16.65
N ASP A 433 23.83 -0.34 -16.10
CA ASP A 433 24.34 -1.68 -15.73
C ASP A 433 23.37 -2.38 -14.76
N VAL A 434 23.01 -1.68 -13.67
CA VAL A 434 21.99 -2.15 -12.72
C VAL A 434 20.61 -2.22 -13.37
N ASN A 435 20.21 -1.19 -14.11
CA ASN A 435 18.89 -1.11 -14.75
C ASN A 435 18.60 -2.28 -15.68
N ALA A 436 19.63 -2.80 -16.35
CA ALA A 436 19.49 -3.85 -17.33
C ALA A 436 19.42 -5.25 -16.71
N GLN A 437 20.05 -5.47 -15.55
CA GLN A 437 20.31 -6.81 -15.00
C GLN A 437 19.60 -7.08 -13.65
N LEU A 438 18.96 -6.08 -13.06
CA LEU A 438 18.16 -6.23 -11.84
C LEU A 438 16.79 -6.87 -12.12
N ILE A 439 16.38 -7.84 -11.28
CA ILE A 439 15.20 -8.70 -11.52
C ILE A 439 14.19 -8.78 -10.36
N TRP A 440 14.41 -8.12 -9.22
CA TRP A 440 13.54 -8.29 -8.05
C TRP A 440 12.18 -7.57 -8.17
N GLN A 441 12.02 -6.68 -9.14
CA GLN A 441 10.76 -6.02 -9.51
C GLN A 441 9.78 -6.93 -10.24
N GLN A 442 10.26 -8.03 -10.82
CA GLN A 442 9.45 -8.88 -11.70
C GLN A 442 8.23 -9.45 -10.95
N PRO A 443 8.35 -9.97 -9.70
CA PRO A 443 7.20 -10.54 -9.00
C PRO A 443 6.28 -9.50 -8.32
N HIS A 444 6.58 -8.19 -8.38
CA HIS A 444 5.82 -7.15 -7.66
C HIS A 444 4.33 -7.12 -7.98
N ALA A 445 3.97 -7.44 -9.23
CA ALA A 445 2.57 -7.44 -9.66
C ALA A 445 1.72 -8.38 -8.80
N PHE A 446 2.25 -9.54 -8.39
CA PHE A 446 1.53 -10.49 -7.52
C PHE A 446 1.30 -9.94 -6.12
N TYR A 447 2.31 -9.27 -5.56
CA TYR A 447 2.19 -8.64 -4.24
C TYR A 447 1.11 -7.56 -4.22
N LEU A 448 1.16 -6.66 -5.21
CA LEU A 448 0.21 -5.57 -5.34
C LEU A 448 -1.21 -6.06 -5.70
N ALA A 449 -1.33 -7.07 -6.56
CA ALA A 449 -2.62 -7.67 -6.88
C ALA A 449 -3.26 -8.35 -5.67
N ASN A 450 -2.46 -9.02 -4.82
CA ASN A 450 -2.95 -9.58 -3.57
C ASN A 450 -3.43 -8.49 -2.61
N LEU A 451 -2.69 -7.38 -2.45
CA LEU A 451 -3.19 -6.23 -1.68
C LEU A 451 -4.52 -5.68 -2.22
N ALA A 452 -4.64 -5.55 -3.56
CA ALA A 452 -5.88 -5.12 -4.20
C ALA A 452 -7.05 -6.08 -3.95
N TYR A 453 -6.78 -7.39 -4.09
CA TYR A 453 -7.77 -8.43 -3.86
C TYR A 453 -8.20 -8.48 -2.40
N MET A 454 -7.28 -8.29 -1.46
CA MET A 454 -7.60 -8.29 -0.04
C MET A 454 -8.47 -7.09 0.37
N ALA A 455 -8.26 -5.94 -0.27
CA ALA A 455 -9.12 -4.78 -0.08
C ALA A 455 -10.49 -4.95 -0.76
N ASN A 456 -10.55 -5.64 -1.91
CA ASN A 456 -11.79 -5.88 -2.66
C ASN A 456 -11.80 -7.28 -3.32
N PRO A 457 -12.20 -8.35 -2.60
CA PRO A 457 -12.02 -9.74 -3.05
C PRO A 457 -13.03 -10.23 -4.09
N THR A 458 -13.28 -9.42 -5.13
CA THR A 458 -14.27 -9.71 -6.17
C THR A 458 -13.64 -10.44 -7.37
N MET A 459 -14.48 -11.11 -8.15
CA MET A 459 -14.09 -11.60 -9.48
C MET A 459 -13.70 -10.46 -10.43
N GLU A 460 -14.28 -9.27 -10.28
CA GLU A 460 -13.89 -8.10 -11.08
C GLU A 460 -12.42 -7.74 -10.82
N THR A 461 -11.99 -7.70 -9.56
CA THR A 461 -10.58 -7.51 -9.19
C THR A 461 -9.72 -8.61 -9.80
N LEU A 462 -10.14 -9.88 -9.70
CA LEU A 462 -9.41 -11.01 -10.27
C LEU A 462 -9.21 -10.87 -11.79
N GLN A 463 -10.28 -10.54 -12.51
CA GLN A 463 -10.27 -10.36 -13.96
C GLN A 463 -9.44 -9.16 -14.39
N LYS A 464 -9.50 -8.05 -13.65
CA LYS A 464 -8.77 -6.81 -13.93
C LYS A 464 -7.25 -7.04 -13.95
N TRP A 465 -6.73 -7.84 -13.03
CA TRP A 465 -5.28 -8.10 -12.93
C TRP A 465 -4.80 -9.29 -13.75
N ASP A 466 -5.69 -10.20 -14.18
CA ASP A 466 -5.32 -11.50 -14.75
C ASP A 466 -4.34 -11.39 -15.93
N LYS A 467 -4.56 -10.44 -16.82
CA LYS A 467 -3.70 -10.21 -18.00
C LYS A 467 -2.26 -9.86 -17.58
N ILE A 468 -2.11 -8.99 -16.59
CA ILE A 468 -0.80 -8.56 -16.07
C ILE A 468 -0.10 -9.73 -15.36
N LEU A 469 -0.82 -10.43 -14.50
CA LEU A 469 -0.26 -11.54 -13.72
C LEU A 469 0.11 -12.73 -14.60
N THR A 470 -0.68 -13.03 -15.61
CA THR A 470 -0.37 -14.08 -16.60
C THR A 470 0.91 -13.76 -17.35
N ALA A 471 1.01 -12.56 -17.93
CA ALA A 471 2.22 -12.16 -18.66
C ALA A 471 3.46 -12.13 -17.75
N THR A 472 3.29 -11.70 -16.50
CA THR A 472 4.38 -11.71 -15.51
C THR A 472 4.83 -13.14 -15.18
N ALA A 473 3.88 -14.06 -14.95
CA ALA A 473 4.17 -15.46 -14.65
C ALA A 473 4.84 -16.18 -15.82
N ASP A 474 4.45 -15.88 -17.06
CA ASP A 474 5.07 -16.45 -18.27
C ASP A 474 6.55 -16.04 -18.40
N TYR A 475 6.87 -14.79 -18.10
CA TYR A 475 8.26 -14.34 -18.04
C TYR A 475 9.01 -15.04 -16.90
N MET A 476 8.42 -15.06 -15.71
CA MET A 476 9.01 -15.71 -14.55
C MET A 476 9.24 -17.21 -14.76
N ALA A 477 8.37 -17.91 -15.51
CA ALA A 477 8.54 -19.32 -15.82
C ALA A 477 9.47 -19.58 -17.02
N SER A 478 9.76 -18.59 -17.86
CA SER A 478 10.66 -18.74 -19.00
C SER A 478 12.08 -18.25 -18.76
N TYR A 479 12.29 -17.33 -17.81
CA TYR A 479 13.59 -16.76 -17.51
C TYR A 479 14.60 -17.72 -16.86
N PRO A 480 14.26 -18.50 -15.81
CA PRO A 480 15.22 -19.36 -15.13
C PRO A 480 15.84 -20.42 -16.05
N GLY A 481 17.14 -20.65 -15.93
CA GLY A 481 17.87 -21.65 -16.73
C GLY A 481 17.95 -22.99 -16.03
N LEU A 482 17.63 -24.09 -16.72
CA LEU A 482 17.78 -25.43 -16.15
C LEU A 482 19.26 -25.80 -16.03
N ASN A 483 19.71 -26.05 -14.80
CA ASN A 483 21.03 -26.55 -14.51
C ASN A 483 21.04 -28.08 -14.66
N ALA A 484 21.69 -28.57 -15.70
CA ALA A 484 21.75 -30.01 -16.01
C ALA A 484 22.45 -30.84 -14.93
N THR A 485 23.29 -30.23 -14.10
CA THR A 485 24.01 -30.92 -13.01
C THR A 485 23.13 -31.09 -11.78
N THR A 486 22.40 -30.05 -11.38
CA THR A 486 21.58 -30.07 -10.16
C THR A 486 20.13 -30.49 -10.42
N GLY A 487 19.68 -30.46 -11.67
CA GLY A 487 18.28 -30.65 -12.04
C GLY A 487 17.36 -29.52 -11.55
N LYS A 488 17.94 -28.37 -11.18
CA LYS A 488 17.21 -27.20 -10.66
C LYS A 488 17.25 -26.04 -11.65
N TYR A 489 16.27 -25.15 -11.57
CA TYR A 489 16.24 -23.90 -12.30
C TYR A 489 16.99 -22.82 -11.52
N ASP A 490 18.02 -22.26 -12.15
CA ASP A 490 18.85 -21.19 -11.60
C ASP A 490 18.40 -19.82 -12.10
N LEU A 491 18.58 -18.78 -11.27
CA LEU A 491 18.45 -17.38 -11.66
C LEU A 491 19.84 -16.77 -11.92
N GLY A 492 20.05 -16.24 -13.13
CA GLY A 492 21.32 -15.67 -13.57
C GLY A 492 22.44 -16.71 -13.74
N PRO A 493 23.68 -16.26 -14.02
CA PRO A 493 24.06 -14.91 -14.37
C PRO A 493 23.60 -14.50 -15.80
N PRO A 494 23.60 -13.18 -16.12
CA PRO A 494 23.93 -12.08 -15.22
C PRO A 494 22.72 -11.62 -14.39
N THR A 495 22.95 -11.18 -13.16
CA THR A 495 21.89 -10.62 -12.32
C THR A 495 22.41 -9.71 -11.21
N TYR A 496 21.68 -8.62 -10.94
CA TYR A 496 21.84 -7.82 -9.71
C TYR A 496 20.70 -8.11 -8.74
N GLY A 497 21.04 -8.23 -7.46
CA GLY A 497 20.06 -8.28 -6.38
C GLY A 497 19.56 -6.90 -5.97
N VAL A 498 18.52 -6.89 -5.14
CA VAL A 498 17.88 -5.70 -4.57
C VAL A 498 18.83 -4.69 -3.91
N THR A 499 20.00 -5.13 -3.45
CA THR A 499 21.03 -4.30 -2.81
C THR A 499 22.03 -3.67 -3.78
N GLU A 500 21.96 -4.00 -5.08
CA GLU A 500 22.78 -3.43 -6.15
C GLU A 500 24.32 -3.56 -5.95
N ASN A 501 24.77 -4.43 -5.05
CA ASN A 501 26.17 -4.54 -4.62
C ASN A 501 26.84 -5.88 -4.97
N THR A 502 26.15 -6.75 -5.73
CA THR A 502 26.66 -8.07 -6.14
C THR A 502 27.36 -8.00 -7.51
N PRO A 503 28.40 -8.81 -7.78
CA PRO A 503 29.07 -8.82 -9.08
C PRO A 503 28.20 -9.50 -10.14
N PRO A 504 27.58 -8.79 -11.09
CA PRO A 504 26.42 -9.31 -11.82
C PRO A 504 26.76 -10.48 -12.74
N ASN A 505 27.95 -10.49 -13.34
CA ASN A 505 28.38 -11.52 -14.28
C ASN A 505 28.70 -12.88 -13.62
N SER A 506 28.87 -12.91 -12.30
CA SER A 506 29.13 -14.15 -11.55
C SER A 506 28.04 -14.48 -10.54
N THR A 507 27.12 -13.55 -10.29
CA THR A 507 26.03 -13.73 -9.34
C THR A 507 25.00 -14.68 -9.92
N ARG A 508 24.63 -15.69 -9.13
CA ARG A 508 23.61 -16.68 -9.44
C ARG A 508 22.78 -16.93 -8.18
N ASN A 509 21.50 -17.22 -8.33
CA ASN A 509 20.67 -17.73 -7.24
C ASN A 509 20.70 -16.81 -6.01
N LEU A 510 20.41 -15.52 -6.20
CA LEU A 510 20.26 -14.57 -5.10
C LEU A 510 19.13 -15.03 -4.16
N ALA A 511 19.37 -15.04 -2.85
CA ALA A 511 18.45 -15.63 -1.88
C ALA A 511 17.05 -15.00 -1.89
N TYR A 512 17.00 -13.67 -1.85
CA TYR A 512 15.73 -12.93 -1.82
C TYR A 512 14.94 -13.11 -3.12
N GLU A 513 15.60 -12.96 -4.26
CA GLU A 513 14.99 -13.09 -5.58
C GLU A 513 14.47 -14.50 -5.80
N LEU A 514 15.17 -15.55 -5.37
CA LEU A 514 14.67 -16.94 -5.41
C LEU A 514 13.40 -17.11 -4.57
N ALA A 515 13.40 -16.62 -3.33
CA ALA A 515 12.23 -16.69 -2.46
C ALA A 515 11.04 -15.93 -3.05
N TYR A 516 11.30 -14.77 -3.66
CA TYR A 516 10.27 -13.95 -4.28
C TYR A 516 9.75 -14.57 -5.58
N TRP A 517 10.63 -15.19 -6.37
CA TRP A 517 10.25 -15.92 -7.59
C TRP A 517 9.34 -17.10 -7.27
N ARG A 518 9.69 -17.86 -6.22
CA ARG A 518 8.89 -18.96 -5.71
C ARG A 518 7.51 -18.46 -5.28
N TYR A 519 7.45 -17.43 -4.44
CA TYR A 519 6.19 -16.82 -4.01
C TYR A 519 5.36 -16.32 -5.21
N GLY A 520 5.98 -15.65 -6.18
CA GLY A 520 5.28 -15.09 -7.33
C GLY A 520 4.61 -16.16 -8.20
N LEU A 521 5.30 -17.29 -8.46
CA LEU A 521 4.70 -18.40 -9.22
C LEU A 521 3.59 -19.12 -8.43
N ASP A 522 3.75 -19.28 -7.11
CA ASP A 522 2.69 -19.82 -6.25
C ASP A 522 1.46 -18.89 -6.22
N ALA A 523 1.68 -17.57 -6.13
CA ALA A 523 0.64 -16.55 -6.20
C ALA A 523 -0.05 -16.53 -7.56
N ALA A 524 0.69 -16.69 -8.66
CA ALA A 524 0.12 -16.81 -10.01
C ALA A 524 -0.82 -18.01 -10.13
N ALA A 525 -0.39 -19.17 -9.62
CA ALA A 525 -1.23 -20.36 -9.59
C ALA A 525 -2.47 -20.16 -8.71
N GLY A 526 -2.31 -19.53 -7.55
CA GLY A 526 -3.42 -19.12 -6.69
C GLY A 526 -4.43 -18.21 -7.40
N TRP A 527 -3.95 -17.25 -8.19
CA TRP A 527 -4.81 -16.33 -8.95
C TRP A 527 -5.65 -17.06 -10.00
N LYS A 528 -5.03 -17.95 -10.79
CA LYS A 528 -5.74 -18.78 -11.79
C LYS A 528 -6.80 -19.68 -11.15
N ARG A 529 -6.49 -20.29 -10.00
CA ARG A 529 -7.45 -21.09 -9.23
C ARG A 529 -8.65 -20.26 -8.78
N ARG A 530 -8.43 -19.05 -8.24
CA ARG A 530 -9.50 -18.13 -7.85
C ARG A 530 -10.39 -17.69 -9.04
N LEU A 531 -9.81 -17.61 -10.25
CA LEU A 531 -10.52 -17.32 -11.50
C LEU A 531 -11.26 -18.54 -12.09
N GLY A 532 -11.10 -19.74 -11.54
CA GLY A 532 -11.61 -20.97 -12.14
C GLY A 532 -10.92 -21.35 -13.45
N GLN A 533 -9.69 -20.88 -13.67
CA GLN A 533 -8.90 -21.14 -14.86
C GLN A 533 -7.85 -22.23 -14.62
N PRO A 534 -7.46 -23.00 -15.66
CA PRO A 534 -6.37 -23.96 -15.54
C PRO A 534 -5.05 -23.23 -15.25
N VAL A 535 -4.27 -23.78 -14.33
CA VAL A 535 -2.92 -23.30 -14.03
C VAL A 535 -1.95 -23.88 -15.08
N PRO A 536 -1.16 -23.06 -15.80
CA PRO A 536 -0.14 -23.56 -16.71
C PRO A 536 0.88 -24.45 -16.00
N GLU A 537 1.07 -25.67 -16.51
CA GLU A 537 1.96 -26.68 -15.90
C GLU A 537 3.40 -26.19 -15.75
N LYS A 538 3.89 -25.43 -16.74
CA LYS A 538 5.24 -24.84 -16.74
C LYS A 538 5.49 -23.97 -15.51
N TRP A 539 4.50 -23.19 -15.06
CA TRP A 539 4.64 -22.34 -13.88
C TRP A 539 4.87 -23.18 -12.62
N MET A 540 4.05 -24.22 -12.44
CA MET A 540 4.16 -25.13 -11.31
C MET A 540 5.46 -25.92 -11.33
N TYR A 541 5.87 -26.40 -12.52
CA TYR A 541 7.11 -27.15 -12.70
C TYR A 541 8.33 -26.30 -12.34
N VAL A 542 8.42 -25.08 -12.87
CA VAL A 542 9.54 -24.17 -12.54
C VAL A 542 9.53 -23.81 -11.07
N ALA A 543 8.38 -23.52 -10.46
CA ALA A 543 8.29 -23.24 -9.03
C ALA A 543 8.79 -24.41 -8.17
N GLN A 544 8.42 -25.65 -8.52
CA GLN A 544 8.82 -26.87 -7.81
C GLN A 544 10.32 -27.17 -7.93
N TYR A 545 10.90 -26.93 -9.11
CA TYR A 545 12.28 -27.23 -9.41
C TYR A 545 13.20 -26.00 -9.37
N LEU A 546 12.74 -24.86 -8.87
CA LEU A 546 13.59 -23.69 -8.63
C LEU A 546 14.69 -24.03 -7.61
N ALA A 547 15.88 -23.44 -7.77
CA ALA A 547 16.92 -23.48 -6.76
C ALA A 547 16.41 -22.95 -5.41
N LEU A 548 16.94 -23.49 -4.31
CA LEU A 548 16.63 -23.00 -2.97
C LEU A 548 17.52 -21.80 -2.64
N PRO A 549 17.08 -20.86 -1.79
CA PRO A 549 17.94 -19.78 -1.31
C PRO A 549 19.23 -20.35 -0.68
N PRO A 550 20.42 -19.86 -1.11
CA PRO A 550 21.69 -20.43 -0.69
C PRO A 550 21.96 -20.20 0.80
N GLN A 551 22.59 -21.20 1.42
CA GLN A 551 22.88 -21.21 2.85
C GLN A 551 24.31 -21.64 3.12
N ILE A 552 24.91 -21.06 4.15
CA ILE A 552 26.23 -21.43 4.68
C ILE A 552 26.15 -21.41 6.20
N ASP A 553 26.59 -22.49 6.84
CA ASP A 553 26.62 -22.64 8.29
C ASP A 553 25.27 -22.31 8.98
N GLY A 554 24.17 -22.67 8.32
CA GLY A 554 22.80 -22.46 8.83
C GLY A 554 22.31 -21.00 8.78
N LEU A 555 22.94 -20.15 7.96
CA LEU A 555 22.54 -18.78 7.65
C LEU A 555 22.34 -18.62 6.14
N TYR A 556 21.41 -17.75 5.73
CA TYR A 556 21.29 -17.40 4.31
C TYR A 556 22.46 -16.54 3.82
N THR A 557 22.80 -16.69 2.55
CA THR A 557 23.83 -15.88 1.87
C THR A 557 23.25 -15.07 0.73
N VAL A 558 23.93 -13.98 0.38
CA VAL A 558 23.41 -13.04 -0.63
C VAL A 558 23.22 -13.69 -2.00
N TYR A 559 24.13 -14.59 -2.40
CA TYR A 559 24.01 -15.40 -3.62
C TYR A 559 24.80 -16.73 -3.49
N ASP A 560 24.66 -17.62 -4.47
CA ASP A 560 25.23 -18.97 -4.48
C ASP A 560 26.73 -19.01 -4.82
N GLY A 561 27.46 -19.99 -4.29
CA GLY A 561 28.91 -20.15 -4.50
C GLY A 561 29.81 -19.31 -3.60
N LEU A 562 29.26 -18.67 -2.57
CA LEU A 562 30.02 -18.01 -1.51
C LEU A 562 30.55 -19.02 -0.48
N ASN A 563 31.47 -18.58 0.39
CA ASN A 563 31.88 -19.26 1.62
C ASN A 563 31.61 -18.32 2.82
N SER A 564 31.72 -18.80 4.07
CA SER A 564 31.36 -18.03 5.27
C SER A 564 32.15 -16.72 5.47
N SER A 565 33.30 -16.55 4.81
CA SER A 565 34.08 -15.30 4.88
C SER A 565 33.44 -14.14 4.12
N TRP A 566 32.35 -14.35 3.36
CA TRP A 566 31.67 -13.25 2.66
C TRP A 566 31.12 -12.20 3.63
N TRP A 567 30.80 -12.58 4.88
CA TRP A 567 30.39 -11.65 5.93
C TRP A 567 31.47 -10.62 6.27
N ASP A 568 32.73 -10.85 5.89
CA ASP A 568 33.85 -9.93 6.08
C ASP A 568 34.12 -9.09 4.82
N ASP A 569 33.45 -9.36 3.69
CA ASP A 569 33.58 -8.58 2.46
C ASP A 569 32.76 -7.29 2.56
N PRO A 570 33.40 -6.10 2.66
CA PRO A 570 32.70 -4.82 2.76
C PRO A 570 31.81 -4.49 1.55
N LYS A 571 32.08 -5.08 0.38
CA LYS A 571 31.24 -4.86 -0.81
C LYS A 571 29.89 -5.56 -0.67
N LEU A 572 29.86 -6.75 -0.08
CA LEU A 572 28.67 -7.57 0.05
C LEU A 572 27.92 -7.32 1.38
N ASN A 573 28.64 -7.06 2.47
CA ASN A 573 28.06 -6.91 3.81
C ASN A 573 27.63 -5.47 4.16
N SER A 574 27.92 -4.49 3.30
CA SER A 574 27.59 -3.08 3.55
C SER A 574 26.09 -2.83 3.59
N ASP A 575 25.33 -3.66 2.88
CA ASP A 575 23.87 -3.69 2.89
C ASP A 575 23.35 -5.13 2.71
N PRO A 576 23.15 -5.88 3.82
CA PRO A 576 22.67 -7.25 3.77
C PRO A 576 21.13 -7.35 3.84
N ARG A 577 20.39 -6.26 3.57
CA ARG A 577 18.94 -6.20 3.81
C ARG A 577 18.15 -7.26 3.04
N SER A 578 18.64 -7.68 1.87
CA SER A 578 17.99 -8.69 1.04
C SER A 578 17.67 -9.95 1.84
N LEU A 579 18.57 -10.34 2.76
CA LEU A 579 18.42 -11.55 3.56
C LEU A 579 17.24 -11.47 4.54
N ILE A 580 17.02 -10.32 5.16
CA ILE A 580 15.91 -10.12 6.11
C ILE A 580 14.58 -9.83 5.42
N MET A 581 14.60 -9.39 4.16
CA MET A 581 13.39 -9.18 3.39
C MET A 581 12.64 -10.48 3.08
N MET A 582 13.32 -11.62 3.07
CA MET A 582 12.69 -12.94 2.83
C MET A 582 11.60 -13.27 3.85
N GLN A 583 11.87 -13.07 5.14
CA GLN A 583 10.87 -13.28 6.21
C GLN A 583 10.21 -11.97 6.65
N GLY A 584 10.78 -10.81 6.33
CA GLY A 584 10.21 -9.51 6.65
C GLY A 584 9.11 -9.10 5.68
N ILE A 585 9.42 -9.03 4.39
CA ILE A 585 8.55 -8.41 3.38
C ILE A 585 7.68 -9.45 2.68
N LEU A 586 8.23 -10.60 2.29
CA LEU A 586 7.46 -11.61 1.56
C LEU A 586 6.46 -12.32 2.47
N PRO A 587 5.25 -12.66 2.00
CA PRO A 587 4.41 -13.62 2.69
C PRO A 587 5.15 -14.94 2.89
N SER A 588 4.72 -15.73 3.88
CA SER A 588 5.33 -17.03 4.15
C SER A 588 5.35 -17.89 2.87
N THR A 589 6.51 -18.45 2.57
CA THR A 589 6.78 -19.21 1.34
C THR A 589 7.63 -20.44 1.69
N PRO A 590 7.42 -21.60 1.04
CA PRO A 590 8.20 -22.81 1.30
C PRO A 590 9.69 -22.67 0.98
N ALA A 591 10.10 -21.61 0.26
CA ALA A 591 11.51 -21.32 0.01
C ALA A 591 12.26 -20.80 1.25
N VAL A 592 11.56 -20.30 2.26
CA VAL A 592 12.15 -19.63 3.43
C VAL A 592 11.91 -20.46 4.68
N ASP A 593 13.00 -20.97 5.24
CA ASP A 593 13.04 -21.65 6.54
C ASP A 593 13.01 -20.59 7.65
N PRO A 594 12.01 -20.61 8.54
CA PRO A 594 11.84 -19.59 9.57
C PRO A 594 12.96 -19.57 10.61
N GLU A 595 13.58 -20.71 10.91
CA GLU A 595 14.68 -20.77 11.89
C GLU A 595 15.99 -20.24 11.29
N VAL A 596 16.28 -20.58 10.04
CA VAL A 596 17.42 -20.02 9.30
C VAL A 596 17.25 -18.51 9.13
N ALA A 597 16.04 -18.06 8.81
CA ALA A 597 15.73 -16.65 8.65
C ALA A 597 15.89 -15.86 9.96
N LEU A 598 15.45 -16.42 11.09
CA LEU A 598 15.66 -15.84 12.43
C LEU A 598 17.15 -15.67 12.74
N ARG A 599 17.94 -16.75 12.62
CA ARG A 599 19.41 -16.68 12.86
C ARG A 599 20.09 -15.68 11.93
N THR A 600 19.62 -15.60 10.68
CA THR A 600 20.13 -14.64 9.70
C THR A 600 19.77 -13.20 10.09
N ALA A 601 18.56 -12.96 10.59
CA ALA A 601 18.13 -11.64 11.06
C ALA A 601 18.91 -11.16 12.29
N ASP A 602 19.29 -12.08 13.18
CA ASP A 602 20.17 -11.82 14.32
C ASP A 602 21.61 -11.54 13.88
N LYS A 603 22.12 -12.27 12.88
CA LYS A 603 23.43 -11.97 12.29
C LYS A 603 23.44 -10.59 11.65
N VAL A 604 22.40 -10.24 10.88
CA VAL A 604 22.26 -8.92 10.25
C VAL A 604 22.21 -7.81 11.30
N TRP A 605 21.46 -7.99 12.39
CA TRP A 605 21.44 -7.06 13.53
C TRP A 605 22.84 -6.78 14.06
N ALA A 606 23.64 -7.83 14.26
CA ALA A 606 24.98 -7.71 14.84
C ALA A 606 25.98 -6.99 13.93
N VAL A 607 25.79 -7.00 12.60
CA VAL A 607 26.81 -6.48 11.65
C VAL A 607 26.39 -5.21 10.90
N TRP A 608 25.08 -4.96 10.77
CA TRP A 608 24.51 -3.83 10.06
C TRP A 608 24.03 -2.74 11.03
N GLY A 609 24.99 -2.10 11.68
CA GLY A 609 24.74 -1.04 12.66
C GLY A 609 24.19 0.26 12.05
N ASP A 610 23.66 1.14 12.91
CA ASP A 610 22.91 2.34 12.53
C ASP A 610 23.64 3.27 11.55
N GLU A 611 24.95 3.42 11.68
CA GLU A 611 25.77 4.24 10.79
C GLU A 611 25.84 3.72 9.36
N LYS A 612 25.49 2.46 9.09
CA LYS A 612 25.49 1.85 7.76
C LYS A 612 24.11 1.81 7.11
N ILE A 613 23.03 1.97 7.88
CA ILE A 613 21.67 1.85 7.36
C ILE A 613 21.33 3.08 6.51
N ARG A 614 20.76 2.86 5.32
CA ARG A 614 20.43 3.91 4.35
C ARG A 614 19.03 3.72 3.77
N GLY A 615 18.38 4.84 3.43
CA GLY A 615 17.09 4.89 2.76
C GLY A 615 16.02 4.05 3.46
N TRP A 616 15.39 3.16 2.70
CA TRP A 616 14.28 2.30 3.15
C TRP A 616 14.72 1.09 4.01
N GLY A 617 15.99 1.01 4.42
CA GLY A 617 16.50 -0.10 5.23
C GLY A 617 15.90 -0.18 6.64
N ARG A 618 15.61 0.96 7.27
CA ARG A 618 14.96 0.99 8.60
C ARG A 618 13.52 0.48 8.57
N PRO A 619 12.68 0.90 7.62
CA PRO A 619 11.39 0.25 7.38
C PRO A 619 11.48 -1.28 7.27
N VAL A 620 12.42 -1.82 6.48
CA VAL A 620 12.62 -3.28 6.34
C VAL A 620 12.95 -3.92 7.68
N LEU A 621 13.91 -3.35 8.41
CA LEU A 621 14.34 -3.86 9.69
C LEU A 621 13.21 -3.82 10.72
N ALA A 622 12.41 -2.75 10.75
CA ALA A 622 11.26 -2.65 11.63
C ALA A 622 10.22 -3.74 11.33
N ILE A 623 9.86 -3.92 10.06
CA ILE A 623 8.93 -4.96 9.61
C ILE A 623 9.46 -6.36 9.96
N ASN A 624 10.71 -6.65 9.61
CA ASN A 624 11.34 -7.93 9.90
C ASN A 624 11.37 -8.21 11.41
N SER A 625 11.77 -7.22 12.22
CA SER A 625 11.85 -7.34 13.68
C SER A 625 10.49 -7.65 14.29
N ALA A 626 9.43 -6.98 13.83
CA ALA A 626 8.07 -7.29 14.27
C ALA A 626 7.70 -8.74 13.91
N ARG A 627 8.01 -9.17 12.67
CA ARG A 627 7.66 -10.52 12.18
C ARG A 627 8.42 -11.66 12.83
N ILE A 628 9.62 -11.42 13.33
CA ILE A 628 10.40 -12.41 14.10
C ILE A 628 10.10 -12.34 15.61
N GLY A 629 9.08 -11.59 16.03
CA GLY A 629 8.66 -11.52 17.42
C GLY A 629 9.51 -10.61 18.31
N ASN A 630 10.17 -9.59 17.73
CA ASN A 630 10.99 -8.62 18.47
C ASN A 630 10.43 -7.18 18.34
N PRO A 631 9.40 -6.83 19.12
CA PRO A 631 8.78 -5.50 19.08
C PRO A 631 9.70 -4.37 19.56
N GLU A 632 10.63 -4.64 20.49
CA GLU A 632 11.61 -3.65 20.95
C GLU A 632 12.52 -3.21 19.81
N ARG A 633 13.08 -4.17 19.07
CA ARG A 633 13.90 -3.90 17.88
C ARG A 633 13.07 -3.24 16.78
N ALA A 634 11.80 -3.63 16.63
CA ALA A 634 10.91 -3.03 15.64
C ALA A 634 10.72 -1.52 15.86
N ILE A 635 10.30 -1.11 17.07
CA ILE A 635 10.14 0.32 17.39
C ILE A 635 11.48 1.03 17.42
N TYR A 636 12.56 0.41 17.91
CA TYR A 636 13.89 1.02 17.88
C TYR A 636 14.26 1.54 16.49
N HIS A 637 14.04 0.74 15.44
CA HIS A 637 14.35 1.16 14.08
C HIS A 637 13.50 2.34 13.58
N LEU A 638 12.28 2.49 14.10
CA LEU A 638 11.40 3.62 13.80
C LEU A 638 11.70 4.86 14.66
N THR A 639 12.33 4.67 15.83
CA THR A 639 12.65 5.73 16.80
C THR A 639 14.14 6.06 16.93
N ALA A 640 14.99 5.55 16.04
CA ALA A 640 16.42 5.88 15.97
C ALA A 640 16.65 7.30 15.42
N PHE A 641 16.11 8.32 16.10
CA PHE A 641 15.99 9.68 15.58
C PHE A 641 17.34 10.36 15.33
N ASP A 642 18.38 10.02 16.09
CA ASP A 642 19.72 10.58 15.96
C ASP A 642 20.41 10.16 14.65
N THR A 643 20.13 8.93 14.20
CA THR A 643 20.77 8.32 13.03
C THR A 643 19.85 8.24 11.82
N TRP A 644 18.53 8.36 12.02
CA TRP A 644 17.54 8.52 10.97
C TRP A 644 16.82 9.84 11.07
N LYS A 645 17.30 10.78 10.27
CA LYS A 645 16.86 12.16 10.32
C LYS A 645 15.70 12.40 9.37
N PHE A 646 14.69 13.07 9.89
CA PHE A 646 13.69 13.77 9.09
C PHE A 646 14.05 15.25 9.18
N ASP A 647 14.02 15.95 8.05
CA ASP A 647 14.30 17.39 8.03
C ASP A 647 13.21 18.20 8.78
N ASP A 648 13.39 19.52 8.83
CA ASP A 648 12.44 20.43 9.48
C ASP A 648 11.09 20.46 8.75
N ALA A 649 11.08 20.21 7.43
CA ALA A 649 9.88 20.05 6.64
C ALA A 649 9.19 18.69 6.86
N GLY A 650 9.83 17.70 7.50
CA GLY A 650 9.24 16.39 7.78
C GLY A 650 9.48 15.33 6.71
N PHE A 651 10.46 15.52 5.81
CA PHE A 651 10.86 14.49 4.86
C PHE A 651 11.99 13.62 5.41
N ALA A 652 11.90 12.31 5.12
CA ALA A 652 12.99 11.40 5.42
C ALA A 652 14.22 11.76 4.57
N ILE A 653 15.38 11.90 5.24
CA ILE A 653 16.67 12.05 4.57
C ILE A 653 17.21 10.64 4.27
N ARG A 654 17.75 10.43 3.06
CA ARG A 654 18.29 9.12 2.63
C ARG A 654 19.42 8.61 3.54
N GLY A 655 20.15 9.51 4.21
CA GLY A 655 21.33 9.24 5.04
C GLY A 655 22.60 9.01 4.19
N GLY A 656 23.79 9.33 4.74
CA GLY A 656 25.09 9.15 4.08
C GLY A 656 25.45 10.16 2.99
N ASP A 657 26.56 9.91 2.29
CA ASP A 657 27.19 10.72 1.24
C ASP A 657 26.66 10.42 -0.19
N GLY A 658 25.52 9.73 -0.30
CA GLY A 658 24.98 9.21 -1.57
C GLY A 658 24.57 10.26 -2.62
N GLY A 659 24.76 11.55 -2.34
CA GLY A 659 24.64 12.65 -3.30
C GLY A 659 23.23 12.95 -3.81
N THR A 660 22.19 12.26 -3.32
CA THR A 660 20.79 12.56 -3.68
C THR A 660 20.24 13.61 -2.70
N PRO A 661 19.84 14.79 -3.18
CA PRO A 661 19.25 15.82 -2.33
C PRO A 661 17.88 15.35 -1.81
N PRO A 662 17.48 15.74 -0.59
CA PRO A 662 16.14 15.47 -0.08
C PRO A 662 15.07 16.08 -1.00
N PRO A 663 13.86 15.50 -1.05
CA PRO A 663 13.36 14.42 -0.21
C PRO A 663 13.68 13.01 -0.73
N PHE A 664 13.59 12.01 0.15
CA PHE A 664 13.59 10.59 -0.24
C PHE A 664 12.26 9.93 0.15
N LEU A 665 11.30 9.93 -0.78
CA LEU A 665 9.93 9.45 -0.52
C LEU A 665 9.79 7.97 -0.23
N PRO A 666 10.62 7.04 -0.77
CA PRO A 666 10.59 5.67 -0.29
C PRO A 666 10.88 5.55 1.20
N GLY A 667 11.61 6.52 1.78
CA GLY A 667 11.81 6.62 3.22
C GLY A 667 10.50 6.91 3.96
N SER A 668 9.75 7.93 3.53
CA SER A 668 8.48 8.33 4.16
C SER A 668 7.34 7.35 3.89
N ALA A 669 7.18 6.87 2.66
CA ALA A 669 6.15 5.90 2.31
C ALA A 669 6.45 4.50 2.89
N GLY A 670 7.71 4.07 2.85
CA GLY A 670 8.16 2.85 3.53
C GLY A 670 8.03 2.93 5.05
N PHE A 671 8.25 4.10 5.64
CA PHE A 671 7.98 4.35 7.06
C PHE A 671 6.51 4.11 7.42
N LEU A 672 5.59 4.71 6.67
CA LEU A 672 4.15 4.46 6.86
C LEU A 672 3.82 2.98 6.70
N TYR A 673 4.43 2.31 5.74
CA TYR A 673 4.26 0.87 5.55
C TYR A 673 4.70 0.06 6.77
N ALA A 674 5.87 0.37 7.33
CA ALA A 674 6.38 -0.26 8.55
C ALA A 674 5.51 0.02 9.78
N VAL A 675 4.98 1.25 9.90
CA VAL A 675 4.03 1.60 10.97
C VAL A 675 2.77 0.73 10.86
N ALA A 676 2.21 0.53 9.66
CA ALA A 676 1.06 -0.35 9.49
C ALA A 676 1.35 -1.79 9.93
N TYR A 677 2.52 -2.34 9.60
CA TYR A 677 2.95 -3.66 10.09
C TYR A 677 3.12 -3.70 11.62
N CYS A 678 3.67 -2.65 12.22
CA CYS A 678 3.88 -2.62 13.66
C CYS A 678 2.57 -2.43 14.44
N VAL A 679 1.59 -1.72 13.86
CA VAL A 679 0.31 -1.39 14.51
C VAL A 679 -0.77 -2.43 14.20
N ALA A 680 -1.07 -2.66 12.92
CA ALA A 680 -2.15 -3.56 12.51
C ALA A 680 -1.66 -5.00 12.35
N GLY A 681 -0.40 -5.20 11.99
CA GLY A 681 0.17 -6.53 11.74
C GLY A 681 0.03 -6.99 10.29
N TRP A 682 0.25 -8.29 10.08
CA TRP A 682 0.18 -8.97 8.79
C TRP A 682 -0.76 -10.19 8.88
N GLN A 683 -0.93 -10.91 7.77
CA GLN A 683 -1.70 -12.15 7.75
C GLN A 683 -1.10 -13.18 8.72
N GLY A 684 -1.85 -13.59 9.73
CA GLY A 684 -1.38 -14.52 10.77
C GLY A 684 -0.71 -13.86 11.97
N ALA A 685 -0.66 -12.52 12.06
CA ALA A 685 -0.22 -11.85 13.29
C ALA A 685 -1.28 -12.02 14.39
N GLU A 686 -0.84 -12.50 15.56
CA GLU A 686 -1.73 -12.88 16.67
C GLU A 686 -1.96 -11.74 17.67
N SER A 687 -0.96 -10.87 17.89
CA SER A 687 -1.03 -9.79 18.88
C SER A 687 -1.61 -8.49 18.32
N GLU A 688 -2.32 -7.73 19.17
CA GLU A 688 -2.59 -6.30 18.91
C GLU A 688 -1.27 -5.56 18.89
N THR A 689 -1.04 -4.71 17.89
CA THR A 689 0.19 -3.91 17.75
C THR A 689 1.47 -4.74 17.87
N PRO A 690 1.67 -5.73 16.96
CA PRO A 690 2.72 -6.74 17.09
C PRO A 690 4.14 -6.16 17.05
N GLY A 691 4.30 -4.95 16.53
CA GLY A 691 5.58 -4.26 16.51
C GLY A 691 5.85 -3.39 17.73
N PHE A 692 4.92 -3.20 18.68
CA PHE A 692 5.12 -2.32 19.84
C PHE A 692 5.43 -3.10 21.14
N PRO A 693 6.42 -2.66 21.94
CA PRO A 693 6.71 -3.24 23.25
C PRO A 693 5.48 -3.26 24.17
N LYS A 694 5.37 -4.30 24.98
CA LYS A 694 4.25 -4.49 25.94
C LYS A 694 4.58 -4.02 27.35
N ASP A 695 5.49 -3.04 27.46
CA ASP A 695 5.99 -2.48 28.74
C ASP A 695 5.07 -1.41 29.35
N GLY A 696 3.95 -1.08 28.69
CA GLY A 696 3.00 -0.06 29.13
C GLY A 696 3.40 1.39 28.81
N SER A 697 4.58 1.63 28.22
CA SER A 697 5.01 2.98 27.83
C SER A 697 4.32 3.49 26.56
N TRP A 698 3.84 2.57 25.72
CA TRP A 698 3.16 2.85 24.46
C TRP A 698 1.64 2.66 24.58
N ILE A 699 0.88 3.71 24.26
CA ILE A 699 -0.57 3.65 24.07
C ILE A 699 -0.85 3.96 22.61
N VAL A 700 -1.16 2.90 21.85
CA VAL A 700 -1.40 2.98 20.41
C VAL A 700 -2.90 2.92 20.15
N LYS A 701 -3.50 4.04 19.74
CA LYS A 701 -4.85 4.08 19.20
C LYS A 701 -4.77 4.05 17.69
N GLN A 702 -5.62 3.24 17.06
CA GLN A 702 -5.66 3.15 15.61
C GLN A 702 -7.07 2.91 15.10
N GLU A 703 -7.33 3.39 13.90
CA GLU A 703 -8.53 3.11 13.11
C GLU A 703 -8.15 2.95 11.64
N GLY A 704 -8.99 2.27 10.86
CA GLY A 704 -8.91 2.21 9.39
C GLY A 704 -7.65 1.55 8.78
N LEU A 705 -6.69 1.10 9.59
CA LEU A 705 -5.58 0.28 9.11
C LEU A 705 -6.10 -1.12 8.74
N MET A 706 -5.65 -1.62 7.59
CA MET A 706 -6.06 -2.92 7.10
C MET A 706 -5.06 -3.99 7.54
N LYS A 707 -5.56 -4.95 8.33
CA LYS A 707 -4.95 -6.26 8.38
C LYS A 707 -5.17 -6.97 7.06
N ALA A 708 -4.35 -7.96 6.84
CA ALA A 708 -4.40 -8.80 5.69
C ALA A 708 -5.24 -10.07 6.00
N PHE A 709 -6.57 -10.18 5.77
CA PHE A 709 -7.25 -11.49 5.96
C PHE A 709 -8.65 -11.78 5.33
N ILE A 710 -8.70 -12.82 4.49
CA ILE A 710 -9.79 -13.81 4.28
C ILE A 710 -9.08 -15.14 3.98
N ILE A 711 -9.47 -16.27 4.62
CA ILE A 711 -9.01 -17.61 4.17
C ILE A 711 -10.04 -18.17 3.20
N ASP A 712 -9.60 -18.34 1.96
CA ASP A 712 -10.31 -19.04 0.91
C ASP A 712 -9.31 -19.97 0.23
N THR A 713 -9.55 -21.29 0.30
CA THR A 713 -8.66 -22.27 -0.33
C THR A 713 -8.64 -22.13 -1.85
N GLY A 714 -9.59 -21.39 -2.43
CA GLY A 714 -9.61 -21.04 -3.85
C GLY A 714 -9.81 -22.25 -4.77
N LEU A 715 -10.18 -23.42 -4.23
CA LEU A 715 -10.46 -24.61 -5.03
C LEU A 715 -11.72 -24.37 -5.87
N THR A 716 -11.62 -24.60 -7.17
CA THR A 716 -12.79 -24.65 -8.04
C THR A 716 -13.29 -26.09 -8.07
N SER A 717 -14.44 -26.34 -7.45
CA SER A 717 -15.09 -27.65 -7.37
C SER A 717 -16.58 -27.49 -7.68
N PRO A 718 -17.21 -28.44 -8.40
CA PRO A 718 -18.67 -28.45 -8.55
C PRO A 718 -19.39 -28.85 -7.24
N ALA A 719 -18.65 -29.31 -6.23
CA ALA A 719 -19.19 -29.56 -4.90
C ALA A 719 -19.54 -28.24 -4.18
N PRO A 720 -20.53 -28.24 -3.26
CA PRO A 720 -20.81 -27.09 -2.43
C PRO A 720 -19.56 -26.64 -1.64
N THR A 721 -19.43 -25.33 -1.46
CA THR A 721 -18.36 -24.74 -0.63
C THR A 721 -18.64 -25.05 0.83
N LEU A 722 -17.61 -25.48 1.57
CA LEU A 722 -17.68 -25.62 3.02
C LEU A 722 -17.36 -24.27 3.68
N LEU A 723 -18.34 -23.67 4.33
CA LEU A 723 -18.16 -22.47 5.16
C LEU A 723 -17.99 -22.87 6.63
N LEU A 724 -16.90 -22.46 7.26
CA LEU A 724 -16.61 -22.73 8.68
C LEU A 724 -16.78 -21.46 9.51
N LEU A 725 -17.68 -21.50 10.51
CA LEU A 725 -17.99 -20.40 11.42
C LEU A 725 -17.69 -20.79 12.88
N HIS A 726 -16.82 -20.00 13.53
CA HIS A 726 -16.33 -20.27 14.88
C HIS A 726 -17.26 -19.73 15.99
N GLY A 727 -17.02 -20.15 17.22
CA GLY A 727 -17.79 -19.77 18.42
C GLY A 727 -17.46 -18.40 19.00
N ILE A 728 -18.22 -17.99 20.02
CA ILE A 728 -18.02 -16.73 20.74
C ILE A 728 -16.65 -16.75 21.44
N SER A 729 -16.00 -15.60 21.49
CA SER A 729 -14.69 -15.43 22.15
C SER A 729 -13.60 -16.38 21.64
N SER A 730 -13.67 -16.77 20.36
CA SER A 730 -12.74 -17.69 19.67
C SER A 730 -12.35 -17.13 18.29
N SER A 731 -11.60 -17.88 17.48
CA SER A 731 -11.23 -17.47 16.12
C SER A 731 -11.24 -18.61 15.10
N SER A 732 -11.02 -18.28 13.83
CA SER A 732 -10.89 -19.28 12.74
C SER A 732 -9.69 -20.21 12.89
N LYS A 733 -8.74 -19.92 13.81
CA LYS A 733 -7.59 -20.80 14.08
C LYS A 733 -8.01 -22.20 14.54
N LEU A 734 -9.15 -22.32 15.20
CA LEU A 734 -9.72 -23.60 15.65
C LEU A 734 -10.07 -24.56 14.51
N PHE A 735 -10.11 -24.08 13.27
CA PHE A 735 -10.35 -24.91 12.10
C PHE A 735 -9.08 -25.36 11.38
N SER A 736 -7.88 -25.13 11.95
CA SER A 736 -6.60 -25.50 11.31
C SER A 736 -6.58 -26.95 10.83
N HIS A 737 -6.99 -27.91 11.66
CA HIS A 737 -7.04 -29.33 11.28
C HIS A 737 -7.95 -29.60 10.06
N ILE A 738 -9.06 -28.86 9.93
CA ILE A 738 -9.99 -28.98 8.79
C ILE A 738 -9.40 -28.29 7.55
N LEU A 739 -8.73 -27.15 7.72
CA LEU A 739 -8.09 -26.41 6.63
C LEU A 739 -6.90 -27.20 6.04
N ASP A 740 -6.14 -27.88 6.90
CA ASP A 740 -4.97 -28.68 6.53
C ASP A 740 -5.34 -30.09 6.05
N SER A 741 -6.62 -30.48 6.18
CA SER A 741 -7.15 -31.78 5.75
C SER A 741 -7.03 -31.96 4.24
N THR A 742 -6.12 -32.84 3.82
CA THR A 742 -6.02 -33.26 2.41
C THR A 742 -7.29 -33.94 1.90
N ALA A 743 -8.06 -34.60 2.78
CA ALA A 743 -9.32 -35.26 2.41
C ALA A 743 -10.42 -34.26 2.03
N LEU A 744 -10.41 -33.06 2.63
CA LEU A 744 -11.39 -32.01 2.41
C LEU A 744 -10.90 -30.94 1.43
N ASN A 745 -9.71 -30.37 1.65
CA ASN A 745 -9.22 -29.21 0.90
C ASN A 745 -8.86 -29.51 -0.58
N THR A 746 -8.76 -30.79 -0.95
CA THR A 746 -8.57 -31.23 -2.34
C THR A 746 -9.90 -31.44 -3.09
N LYS A 747 -11.02 -31.56 -2.36
CA LYS A 747 -12.35 -31.88 -2.93
C LYS A 747 -13.34 -30.73 -2.80
N TYR A 748 -13.26 -29.96 -1.72
CA TYR A 748 -14.19 -28.89 -1.37
C TYR A 748 -13.44 -27.56 -1.27
N ARG A 749 -14.05 -26.49 -1.80
CA ARG A 749 -13.63 -25.13 -1.47
C ARG A 749 -13.97 -24.89 -0.02
N ILE A 750 -13.02 -24.42 0.78
CA ILE A 750 -13.21 -24.13 2.20
C ILE A 750 -13.03 -22.63 2.40
N VAL A 751 -14.02 -22.00 3.02
CA VAL A 751 -14.02 -20.58 3.36
C VAL A 751 -14.18 -20.45 4.87
N THR A 752 -13.34 -19.60 5.47
CA THR A 752 -13.52 -19.20 6.87
C THR A 752 -12.99 -17.79 7.09
N PHE A 753 -13.51 -17.14 8.12
CA PHE A 753 -13.12 -15.81 8.55
C PHE A 753 -13.40 -15.66 10.05
N CYS A 754 -12.74 -14.71 10.69
CA CYS A 754 -13.08 -14.36 12.07
C CYS A 754 -14.34 -13.48 12.07
N LEU A 755 -15.31 -13.77 12.93
CA LEU A 755 -16.48 -12.91 13.12
C LEU A 755 -16.01 -11.51 13.59
N PRO A 756 -16.64 -10.40 13.15
CA PRO A 756 -16.32 -9.07 13.67
C PRO A 756 -16.28 -9.03 15.20
N GLY A 757 -15.27 -8.36 15.75
CA GLY A 757 -14.99 -8.35 17.19
C GLY A 757 -14.30 -9.58 17.75
N HIS A 758 -13.91 -10.55 16.91
CA HIS A 758 -13.25 -11.79 17.31
C HIS A 758 -11.96 -12.02 16.51
N GLY A 759 -11.01 -12.74 17.12
CA GLY A 759 -9.77 -13.19 16.47
C GLY A 759 -9.07 -12.08 15.67
N ALA A 760 -8.79 -12.37 14.40
CA ALA A 760 -8.09 -11.44 13.51
C ALA A 760 -8.97 -10.31 12.96
N SER A 761 -10.29 -10.38 13.09
CA SER A 761 -11.22 -9.39 12.53
C SER A 761 -11.32 -8.13 13.37
N SER A 762 -11.50 -6.98 12.71
CA SER A 762 -11.69 -5.71 13.39
C SER A 762 -12.99 -5.69 14.21
N LYS A 763 -13.06 -4.75 15.16
CA LYS A 763 -14.29 -4.46 15.90
C LYS A 763 -15.32 -3.85 14.94
N ALA A 764 -16.60 -4.18 15.12
CA ALA A 764 -17.66 -3.69 14.24
C ALA A 764 -17.86 -2.18 14.46
N PRO A 765 -17.95 -1.37 13.39
CA PRO A 765 -18.25 0.05 13.50
C PRO A 765 -19.59 0.34 14.18
N SER A 766 -20.59 -0.53 13.99
CA SER A 766 -21.89 -0.49 14.68
C SER A 766 -22.12 -1.82 15.38
N SER A 767 -21.73 -1.86 16.66
CA SER A 767 -21.81 -3.07 17.48
C SER A 767 -23.24 -3.60 17.61
N GLU A 768 -24.23 -2.72 17.77
CA GLU A 768 -25.65 -3.09 17.92
C GLU A 768 -26.25 -3.73 16.65
N LYS A 769 -25.71 -3.45 15.47
CA LYS A 769 -26.16 -4.07 14.21
C LYS A 769 -25.47 -5.40 13.93
N THR A 770 -24.21 -5.55 14.34
CA THR A 770 -23.37 -6.67 13.91
C THR A 770 -23.24 -7.76 14.97
N TYR A 771 -23.19 -7.42 16.26
CA TYR A 771 -22.79 -8.34 17.33
C TYR A 771 -23.92 -9.21 17.88
N TRP A 772 -24.61 -9.90 16.98
CA TRP A 772 -25.66 -10.86 17.28
C TRP A 772 -25.81 -11.84 16.09
N PRO A 773 -26.40 -13.04 16.28
CA PRO A 773 -26.38 -14.10 15.27
C PRO A 773 -26.80 -13.65 13.86
N ARG A 774 -27.86 -12.84 13.75
CA ARG A 774 -28.31 -12.33 12.46
C ARG A 774 -27.33 -11.35 11.81
N GLY A 775 -26.76 -10.42 12.56
CA GLY A 775 -25.77 -9.47 12.04
C GLY A 775 -24.52 -10.17 11.51
N TYR A 776 -24.12 -11.26 12.15
CA TYR A 776 -23.04 -12.12 11.65
C TYR A 776 -23.45 -12.94 10.42
N ALA A 777 -24.71 -13.42 10.37
CA ALA A 777 -25.24 -14.16 9.23
C ALA A 777 -25.34 -13.28 7.97
N ASP A 778 -25.77 -12.03 8.11
CA ASP A 778 -25.81 -11.06 7.01
C ASP A 778 -24.41 -10.84 6.41
N LEU A 779 -23.38 -10.71 7.27
CA LEU A 779 -21.99 -10.63 6.81
C LEU A 779 -21.53 -11.91 6.12
N ALA A 780 -21.82 -13.08 6.70
CA ALA A 780 -21.45 -14.37 6.13
C ALA A 780 -22.06 -14.54 4.73
N VAL A 781 -23.35 -14.21 4.57
CA VAL A 781 -24.04 -14.25 3.28
C VAL A 781 -23.48 -13.21 2.31
N HIS A 782 -23.15 -12.01 2.78
CA HIS A 782 -22.49 -10.99 1.96
C HIS A 782 -21.14 -11.51 1.44
N ILE A 783 -20.34 -12.17 2.28
CA ILE A 783 -19.08 -12.80 1.88
C ILE A 783 -19.34 -13.91 0.85
N LEU A 784 -20.34 -14.77 1.04
CA LEU A 784 -20.68 -15.82 0.06
C LEU A 784 -21.09 -15.23 -1.30
N GLN A 785 -21.94 -14.19 -1.32
CA GLN A 785 -22.33 -13.48 -2.54
C GLN A 785 -21.12 -12.86 -3.24
N HIS A 786 -20.26 -12.21 -2.47
CA HIS A 786 -19.04 -11.58 -2.95
C HIS A 786 -18.05 -12.57 -3.56
N LEU A 787 -17.91 -13.75 -2.93
CA LEU A 787 -17.12 -14.88 -3.41
C LEU A 787 -17.81 -15.70 -4.52
N ARG A 788 -19.01 -15.28 -4.94
CA ARG A 788 -19.87 -15.91 -5.96
C ARG A 788 -20.17 -17.38 -5.66
N ILE A 789 -20.34 -17.71 -4.40
CA ILE A 789 -20.69 -19.06 -3.97
C ILE A 789 -22.20 -19.23 -4.14
N THR A 790 -22.60 -20.16 -4.99
CA THR A 790 -24.01 -20.47 -5.27
C THR A 790 -24.52 -21.68 -4.49
N GLN A 791 -23.63 -22.55 -4.01
CA GLN A 791 -23.95 -23.72 -3.19
C GLN A 791 -23.03 -23.80 -1.98
N VAL A 792 -23.58 -23.93 -0.78
CA VAL A 792 -22.82 -23.91 0.47
C VAL A 792 -23.27 -25.00 1.43
N VAL A 793 -22.31 -25.65 2.10
CA VAL A 793 -22.53 -26.39 3.33
C VAL A 793 -21.92 -25.57 4.46
N VAL A 794 -22.69 -25.29 5.50
CA VAL A 794 -22.23 -24.50 6.64
C VAL A 794 -21.92 -25.46 7.79
N LEU A 795 -20.69 -25.41 8.31
CA LEU A 795 -20.34 -25.96 9.61
C LEU A 795 -20.21 -24.80 10.58
N GLY A 796 -21.11 -24.75 11.55
CA GLY A 796 -21.09 -23.77 12.61
C GLY A 796 -20.85 -24.42 13.97
N TRP A 797 -19.87 -23.90 14.69
CA TRP A 797 -19.59 -24.30 16.07
C TRP A 797 -20.00 -23.20 17.04
N ASP A 798 -20.72 -23.55 18.10
CA ASP A 798 -21.19 -22.65 19.16
C ASP A 798 -21.94 -21.44 18.54
N LEU A 799 -21.52 -20.19 18.76
CA LEU A 799 -22.10 -19.01 18.11
C LEU A 799 -22.19 -19.17 16.58
N GLY A 800 -21.17 -19.75 15.95
CA GLY A 800 -21.17 -20.00 14.52
C GLY A 800 -22.29 -20.94 14.05
N GLY A 801 -22.73 -21.87 14.89
CA GLY A 801 -23.88 -22.74 14.62
C GLY A 801 -25.19 -21.96 14.61
N HIS A 802 -25.38 -21.07 15.59
CA HIS A 802 -26.53 -20.18 15.63
C HIS A 802 -26.56 -19.20 14.45
N VAL A 803 -25.40 -18.70 14.02
CA VAL A 803 -25.25 -17.92 12.78
C VAL A 803 -25.68 -18.77 11.57
N GLY A 804 -25.26 -20.03 11.51
CA GLY A 804 -25.65 -20.96 10.44
C GLY A 804 -27.17 -21.18 10.34
N ILE A 805 -27.88 -21.20 11.47
CA ILE A 805 -29.35 -21.30 11.50
C ILE A 805 -30.00 -20.03 10.92
N GLU A 806 -29.54 -18.84 11.34
CA GLU A 806 -29.99 -17.55 10.79
C GLU A 806 -29.75 -17.43 9.28
N MET A 807 -28.70 -18.08 8.77
CA MET A 807 -28.38 -18.09 7.35
C MET A 807 -29.39 -18.87 6.49
N VAL A 808 -30.13 -19.84 7.04
CA VAL A 808 -31.01 -20.74 6.27
C VAL A 808 -32.00 -19.98 5.38
N ASP A 809 -32.61 -18.92 5.93
CA ASP A 809 -33.56 -18.11 5.17
C ASP A 809 -32.87 -17.00 4.36
N LEU A 810 -31.77 -16.44 4.87
CA LEU A 810 -31.01 -15.41 4.16
C LEU A 810 -30.43 -15.93 2.84
N THR A 811 -29.84 -17.12 2.84
CA THR A 811 -29.24 -17.70 1.63
C THR A 811 -30.31 -17.91 0.56
N LYS A 812 -31.51 -18.37 0.95
CA LYS A 812 -32.66 -18.50 0.03
C LYS A 812 -33.06 -17.16 -0.58
N GLN A 813 -33.12 -16.09 0.23
CA GLN A 813 -33.51 -14.75 -0.23
C GLN A 813 -32.54 -14.20 -1.29
N VAL A 814 -31.26 -14.57 -1.22
CA VAL A 814 -30.23 -14.11 -2.14
C VAL A 814 -29.84 -15.12 -3.23
N GLY A 815 -30.58 -16.22 -3.35
CA GLY A 815 -30.36 -17.24 -4.38
C GLY A 815 -29.13 -18.13 -4.16
N ILE A 816 -28.64 -18.25 -2.93
CA ILE A 816 -27.60 -19.19 -2.54
C ILE A 816 -28.27 -20.45 -1.99
N GLU A 817 -27.94 -21.60 -2.56
CA GLU A 817 -28.48 -22.88 -2.14
C GLU A 817 -27.65 -23.46 -0.98
N MET A 818 -28.23 -23.50 0.21
CA MET A 818 -27.62 -24.20 1.35
C MET A 818 -27.88 -25.71 1.22
N LYS A 819 -26.83 -26.48 0.91
CA LYS A 819 -26.88 -27.93 0.71
C LYS A 819 -26.86 -28.73 2.01
N GLY A 820 -26.36 -28.14 3.10
CA GLY A 820 -26.33 -28.76 4.41
C GLY A 820 -25.92 -27.78 5.51
N LEU A 821 -26.33 -28.08 6.74
CA LEU A 821 -25.95 -27.36 7.95
C LEU A 821 -25.46 -28.37 8.99
N MET A 822 -24.20 -28.26 9.44
CA MET A 822 -23.65 -29.03 10.54
C MET A 822 -23.53 -28.15 11.78
N LEU A 823 -24.24 -28.54 12.84
CA LEU A 823 -24.26 -27.87 14.13
C LEU A 823 -23.38 -28.65 15.12
N VAL A 824 -22.44 -27.94 15.74
CA VAL A 824 -21.58 -28.47 16.80
C VAL A 824 -21.66 -27.51 18.00
N GLY A 825 -21.98 -28.02 19.19
CA GLY A 825 -22.04 -27.18 20.39
C GLY A 825 -23.11 -26.06 20.36
N ALA A 826 -24.06 -26.10 19.43
CA ALA A 826 -24.98 -24.99 19.14
C ALA A 826 -26.46 -25.44 19.15
N PRO A 827 -27.11 -25.52 20.32
CA PRO A 827 -28.49 -25.98 20.40
C PRO A 827 -29.48 -24.92 19.91
N PRO A 828 -30.38 -25.22 18.95
CA PRO A 828 -31.35 -24.25 18.45
C PRO A 828 -32.25 -23.73 19.58
N ALA A 829 -32.16 -22.44 19.88
CA ALA A 829 -32.95 -21.80 20.93
C ALA A 829 -33.10 -20.29 20.70
N LEU A 830 -34.24 -19.73 21.09
CA LEU A 830 -34.45 -18.29 21.23
C LEU A 830 -35.37 -17.99 22.42
N GLY A 831 -35.02 -16.98 23.21
CA GLY A 831 -35.76 -16.58 24.41
C GLY A 831 -35.40 -17.40 25.64
N LYS A 832 -35.60 -16.81 26.83
CA LYS A 832 -35.20 -17.39 28.12
C LYS A 832 -35.70 -18.81 28.34
N GLU A 833 -36.94 -19.11 27.94
CA GLU A 833 -37.52 -20.44 28.15
C GLU A 833 -36.75 -21.52 27.37
N GLN A 834 -36.55 -21.33 26.07
CA GLN A 834 -35.82 -22.29 25.25
C GLN A 834 -34.35 -22.37 25.66
N VAL A 835 -33.71 -21.22 25.90
CA VAL A 835 -32.29 -21.16 26.32
C VAL A 835 -32.06 -21.93 27.63
N SER A 836 -32.94 -21.76 28.62
CA SER A 836 -32.83 -22.48 29.91
C SER A 836 -32.98 -24.00 29.80
N LYS A 837 -33.65 -24.50 28.74
CA LYS A 837 -33.78 -25.94 28.45
C LYS A 837 -32.61 -26.44 27.61
N ALA A 838 -32.11 -25.60 26.71
CA ALA A 838 -31.08 -25.93 25.72
C ALA A 838 -29.66 -25.97 26.30
N PHE A 839 -29.40 -25.24 27.38
CA PHE A 839 -28.07 -25.17 28.01
C PHE A 839 -28.10 -25.64 29.47
N LYS A 840 -26.94 -26.13 29.95
CA LYS A 840 -26.72 -26.65 31.31
C LYS A 840 -26.24 -25.58 32.32
N PHE A 841 -26.36 -24.30 32.01
CA PHE A 841 -25.87 -23.23 32.88
C PHE A 841 -26.74 -23.04 34.13
N GLU A 842 -26.10 -22.94 35.31
CA GLU A 842 -26.79 -22.79 36.59
C GLU A 842 -27.59 -21.48 36.72
N ASP A 843 -27.25 -20.45 35.94
CA ASP A 843 -27.92 -19.15 35.94
C ASP A 843 -29.19 -19.11 35.06
N GLY A 844 -29.49 -20.20 34.35
CA GLY A 844 -30.58 -20.27 33.37
C GLY A 844 -30.38 -19.34 32.16
N GLY A 845 -29.14 -18.89 31.94
CA GLY A 845 -28.72 -17.96 30.89
C GLY A 845 -27.63 -18.55 30.01
N LEU A 846 -26.59 -17.76 29.71
CA LEU A 846 -25.44 -18.16 28.89
C LEU A 846 -24.12 -18.16 29.68
N GLY A 847 -24.18 -18.03 31.02
CA GLY A 847 -23.00 -17.97 31.87
C GLY A 847 -21.96 -16.94 31.40
N LEU A 848 -20.69 -17.35 31.38
CA LEU A 848 -19.59 -16.47 30.96
C LEU A 848 -19.74 -15.99 29.52
N SER A 849 -20.26 -16.81 28.60
CA SER A 849 -20.32 -16.45 27.16
C SER A 849 -21.22 -15.24 26.90
N GLY A 850 -22.17 -14.95 27.79
CA GLY A 850 -23.01 -13.76 27.74
C GLY A 850 -22.54 -12.57 28.60
N GLN A 851 -21.50 -12.77 29.42
CA GLN A 851 -20.99 -11.73 30.31
C GLN A 851 -20.08 -10.76 29.55
N LYS A 852 -20.42 -9.46 29.60
CA LYS A 852 -19.64 -8.41 28.90
C LYS A 852 -18.16 -8.45 29.29
N ASN A 853 -17.88 -8.21 30.56
CA ASN A 853 -16.52 -8.08 31.09
C ASN A 853 -16.16 -9.33 31.89
N TRP A 854 -14.99 -9.91 31.63
CA TRP A 854 -14.42 -11.01 32.40
C TRP A 854 -13.24 -10.52 33.24
N SER A 855 -12.98 -11.18 34.37
CA SER A 855 -11.65 -11.16 34.99
C SER A 855 -10.67 -12.03 34.19
N ASP A 856 -9.38 -11.91 34.46
CA ASP A 856 -8.37 -12.78 33.85
C ASP A 856 -8.61 -14.25 34.18
N GLU A 857 -9.03 -14.58 35.42
CA GLU A 857 -9.37 -15.96 35.78
C GLU A 857 -10.59 -16.46 35.00
N GLN A 858 -11.59 -15.59 34.76
CA GLN A 858 -12.76 -15.94 33.97
C GLN A 858 -12.43 -16.16 32.50
N ALA A 859 -11.51 -15.38 31.93
CA ALA A 859 -11.02 -15.59 30.57
C ALA A 859 -10.23 -16.89 30.42
N ASP A 860 -9.35 -17.21 31.38
CA ASP A 860 -8.61 -18.48 31.43
C ASP A 860 -9.57 -19.67 31.60
N LEU A 861 -10.53 -19.57 32.52
CA LEU A 861 -11.56 -20.58 32.71
C LEU A 861 -12.37 -20.81 31.43
N PHE A 862 -12.79 -19.73 30.75
CA PHE A 862 -13.53 -19.85 29.50
C PHE A 862 -12.70 -20.52 28.41
N ALA A 863 -11.45 -20.08 28.20
CA ALA A 863 -10.58 -20.64 27.17
C ALA A 863 -10.28 -22.13 27.38
N ARG A 864 -10.05 -22.54 28.64
CA ARG A 864 -9.76 -23.93 29.01
C ARG A 864 -10.97 -24.86 28.94
N ASN A 865 -12.19 -24.34 29.13
CA ASN A 865 -13.41 -25.18 29.16
C ASN A 865 -14.23 -25.10 27.87
N SER A 866 -14.07 -24.07 27.04
CA SER A 866 -14.75 -23.96 25.75
C SER A 866 -14.09 -24.87 24.70
N ALA A 867 -13.21 -24.36 23.85
CA ALA A 867 -12.58 -25.15 22.78
C ALA A 867 -11.68 -26.30 23.29
N ALA A 868 -11.08 -26.15 24.47
CA ALA A 868 -10.25 -27.20 25.07
C ALA A 868 -11.06 -28.20 25.93
N ALA A 869 -12.36 -27.97 26.15
CA ALA A 869 -13.28 -28.87 26.87
C ALA A 869 -12.75 -29.41 28.23
N GLY A 870 -11.96 -28.62 28.94
CA GLY A 870 -11.38 -28.97 30.25
C GLY A 870 -10.18 -29.93 30.16
N ARG A 871 -9.62 -30.14 28.97
CA ARG A 871 -8.47 -31.02 28.72
C ARG A 871 -7.23 -30.20 28.43
N GLU A 872 -6.17 -30.44 29.19
CA GLU A 872 -4.94 -29.68 29.07
C GLU A 872 -4.24 -29.94 27.73
N GLU A 873 -4.32 -31.16 27.21
CA GLU A 873 -3.75 -31.56 25.92
C GLU A 873 -4.43 -30.91 24.70
N CYS A 874 -5.66 -30.39 24.88
CA CYS A 874 -6.40 -29.69 23.84
C CYS A 874 -6.27 -28.17 23.98
N PHE A 875 -5.67 -27.67 25.06
CA PHE A 875 -5.51 -26.24 25.28
C PHE A 875 -4.31 -25.71 24.50
N GLU A 876 -4.55 -24.67 23.70
CA GLU A 876 -3.50 -23.92 23.03
C GLU A 876 -3.47 -22.48 23.53
N PRO A 877 -2.28 -21.86 23.69
CA PRO A 877 -2.16 -20.49 24.21
C PRO A 877 -3.01 -19.46 23.47
N PHE A 878 -3.16 -19.61 22.14
CA PHE A 878 -3.95 -18.68 21.33
C PHE A 878 -5.44 -18.64 21.75
N MET A 879 -5.97 -19.68 22.38
CA MET A 879 -7.37 -19.73 22.81
C MET A 879 -7.65 -18.71 23.92
N LEU A 880 -6.71 -18.58 24.86
CA LEU A 880 -6.80 -17.58 25.91
C LEU A 880 -6.63 -16.17 25.33
N GLU A 881 -5.73 -16.01 24.39
CA GLU A 881 -5.54 -14.74 23.69
C GLU A 881 -6.82 -14.32 22.97
N ASP A 882 -7.41 -15.18 22.14
CA ASP A 882 -8.65 -14.92 21.41
C ASP A 882 -9.81 -14.58 22.37
N ALA A 883 -9.90 -15.27 23.51
CA ALA A 883 -10.90 -15.04 24.54
C ALA A 883 -10.79 -13.62 25.16
N LYS A 884 -9.57 -13.19 25.48
CA LYS A 884 -9.29 -11.84 26.03
C LYS A 884 -9.48 -10.74 25.00
N MET A 885 -9.09 -11.02 23.77
CA MET A 885 -9.07 -10.09 22.64
C MET A 885 -10.44 -9.74 22.10
N THR A 886 -11.41 -10.63 22.32
CA THR A 886 -12.77 -10.45 21.83
C THR A 886 -13.42 -9.20 22.42
N ASP A 887 -14.07 -8.40 21.56
CA ASP A 887 -14.81 -7.21 21.98
C ASP A 887 -15.86 -7.61 23.04
N SER A 888 -15.73 -7.07 24.24
CA SER A 888 -16.63 -7.37 25.35
C SER A 888 -18.10 -7.11 25.03
N ARG A 889 -18.39 -6.16 24.13
CA ARG A 889 -19.75 -5.88 23.66
C ARG A 889 -20.33 -7.02 22.84
N ALA A 890 -19.49 -7.84 22.19
CA ALA A 890 -19.96 -8.97 21.39
C ALA A 890 -20.69 -10.00 22.25
N ARG A 891 -20.12 -10.36 23.41
CA ARG A 891 -20.75 -11.23 24.41
C ARG A 891 -22.08 -10.67 24.91
N MET A 892 -22.08 -9.38 25.24
CA MET A 892 -23.26 -8.68 25.76
C MET A 892 -24.41 -8.63 24.74
N PHE A 893 -24.16 -8.17 23.52
CA PHE A 893 -25.21 -8.02 22.50
C PHE A 893 -25.73 -9.36 22.03
N MET A 894 -24.87 -10.37 21.91
CA MET A 894 -25.26 -11.75 21.62
C MET A 894 -26.20 -12.29 22.72
N ALA A 895 -25.86 -12.14 24.00
CA ALA A 895 -26.73 -12.59 25.08
C ALA A 895 -28.07 -11.84 25.12
N GLN A 896 -28.04 -10.52 24.89
CA GLN A 896 -29.25 -9.71 24.80
C GLN A 896 -30.15 -10.13 23.64
N SER A 897 -29.61 -10.54 22.50
CA SER A 897 -30.42 -11.03 21.38
C SER A 897 -31.08 -12.37 21.71
N PHE A 898 -30.37 -13.30 22.36
CA PHE A 898 -30.92 -14.59 22.74
C PHE A 898 -31.95 -14.51 23.86
N LEU A 899 -31.68 -13.74 24.92
CA LEU A 899 -32.48 -13.73 26.14
C LEU A 899 -33.54 -12.62 26.15
N GLY A 900 -33.40 -11.61 25.30
CA GLY A 900 -34.14 -10.35 25.38
C GLY A 900 -33.62 -9.43 26.51
N THR A 901 -34.08 -8.19 26.49
CA THR A 901 -33.86 -7.21 27.55
C THR A 901 -35.17 -6.96 28.31
N GLY A 902 -35.13 -6.22 29.43
CA GLY A 902 -36.33 -5.89 30.19
C GLY A 902 -37.40 -5.12 29.38
N ASP A 903 -36.97 -4.40 28.35
CA ASP A 903 -37.83 -3.52 27.54
C ASP A 903 -38.15 -4.10 26.14
N THR A 904 -37.44 -5.15 25.71
CA THR A 904 -37.60 -5.78 24.38
C THR A 904 -37.42 -7.29 24.47
N GLY A 905 -38.27 -8.07 23.81
CA GLY A 905 -38.09 -9.53 23.71
C GLY A 905 -36.78 -9.95 23.01
N ALA A 906 -36.52 -11.26 22.97
CA ALA A 906 -35.43 -11.82 22.18
C ALA A 906 -35.59 -11.44 20.69
N VAL A 907 -34.46 -11.26 20.00
CA VAL A 907 -34.42 -10.76 18.62
C VAL A 907 -33.62 -11.72 17.76
N GLY A 908 -34.25 -12.23 16.70
CA GLY A 908 -33.71 -13.26 15.82
C GLY A 908 -34.84 -14.14 15.27
N VAL A 909 -34.48 -15.15 14.48
CA VAL A 909 -35.43 -16.21 14.10
C VAL A 909 -35.64 -17.18 15.27
N ASP A 910 -36.83 -17.75 15.38
CA ASP A 910 -37.04 -18.90 16.27
C ASP A 910 -36.29 -20.10 15.71
N GLN A 911 -35.07 -20.30 16.23
CA GLN A 911 -34.12 -21.26 15.69
C GLN A 911 -34.63 -22.69 15.76
N ARG A 912 -35.43 -23.03 16.79
CA ARG A 912 -36.08 -24.34 16.88
C ARG A 912 -37.07 -24.52 15.73
N SER A 913 -37.95 -23.55 15.54
CA SER A 913 -38.91 -23.57 14.42
C SER A 913 -38.19 -23.69 13.07
N VAL A 914 -37.08 -22.97 12.85
CA VAL A 914 -36.29 -23.06 11.60
C VAL A 914 -35.82 -24.49 11.32
N VAL A 915 -35.29 -25.20 12.32
CA VAL A 915 -34.76 -26.57 12.11
C VAL A 915 -35.87 -27.64 12.07
N GLU A 916 -37.03 -27.37 12.68
CA GLU A 916 -38.24 -28.19 12.59
C GLU A 916 -38.97 -28.02 11.24
N GLU A 917 -38.63 -26.99 10.46
CA GLU A 917 -39.31 -26.66 9.19
C GLU A 917 -38.41 -26.71 7.94
N THR A 918 -37.08 -26.60 8.08
CA THR A 918 -36.15 -26.51 6.94
C THR A 918 -35.99 -27.81 6.14
N ASP A 919 -35.93 -27.69 4.82
CA ASP A 919 -35.61 -28.80 3.90
C ASP A 919 -34.09 -29.02 3.73
N VAL A 920 -33.26 -28.15 4.32
CA VAL A 920 -31.80 -28.30 4.36
C VAL A 920 -31.47 -29.47 5.30
N PRO A 921 -30.69 -30.48 4.87
CA PRO A 921 -30.19 -31.51 5.76
C PRO A 921 -29.38 -30.91 6.93
N VAL A 922 -29.75 -31.26 8.16
CA VAL A 922 -29.05 -30.78 9.37
C VAL A 922 -28.32 -31.94 10.03
N ALA A 923 -26.99 -31.85 10.15
CA ALA A 923 -26.19 -32.73 10.99
C ALA A 923 -26.00 -32.08 12.36
N VAL A 924 -26.22 -32.84 13.43
CA VAL A 924 -26.00 -32.39 14.81
C VAL A 924 -24.96 -33.32 15.41
N VAL A 925 -23.77 -32.79 15.69
CA VAL A 925 -22.62 -33.57 16.16
C VAL A 925 -22.05 -32.90 17.39
N ASN A 926 -22.09 -33.60 18.53
CA ASN A 926 -21.58 -33.11 19.80
C ASN A 926 -20.70 -34.19 20.45
N GLY A 927 -19.77 -33.78 21.31
CA GLY A 927 -19.20 -34.71 22.26
C GLY A 927 -20.26 -35.17 23.27
N ALA A 928 -20.22 -36.45 23.66
CA ALA A 928 -21.17 -37.01 24.62
C ALA A 928 -21.07 -36.34 26.01
N GLU A 929 -19.89 -35.78 26.32
CA GLU A 929 -19.56 -35.10 27.57
C GLU A 929 -19.62 -33.57 27.44
N ASP A 930 -20.37 -33.02 26.48
CA ASP A 930 -20.53 -31.57 26.30
C ASP A 930 -21.01 -30.90 27.60
N GLN A 931 -20.19 -29.99 28.12
CA GLN A 931 -20.36 -29.35 29.41
C GLN A 931 -21.43 -28.25 29.40
N PHE A 932 -21.76 -27.71 28.22
CA PHE A 932 -22.63 -26.54 28.10
C PHE A 932 -23.97 -26.89 27.48
N VAL A 933 -24.00 -27.78 26.49
CA VAL A 933 -25.22 -28.12 25.75
C VAL A 933 -26.01 -29.22 26.45
N ASN A 934 -27.31 -29.02 26.63
CA ASN A 934 -28.22 -30.07 27.05
C ASN A 934 -28.54 -30.98 25.85
N LEU A 935 -27.85 -32.11 25.75
CA LEU A 935 -28.00 -33.03 24.61
C LEU A 935 -29.40 -33.67 24.56
N ASP A 936 -30.08 -33.83 25.70
CA ASP A 936 -31.43 -34.41 25.72
C ASP A 936 -32.45 -33.43 25.12
N TYR A 937 -32.23 -32.12 25.27
CA TYR A 937 -33.03 -31.11 24.57
C TYR A 937 -32.91 -31.23 23.04
N LEU A 938 -31.73 -31.59 22.51
CA LEU A 938 -31.54 -31.81 21.08
C LEU A 938 -32.36 -33.00 20.56
N ASP A 939 -32.52 -34.04 21.37
CA ASP A 939 -33.31 -35.23 21.03
C ASP A 939 -34.83 -34.97 21.11
N GLU A 940 -35.27 -33.94 21.83
CA GLU A 940 -36.68 -33.51 21.90
C GLU A 940 -37.12 -32.64 20.71
N ILE A 941 -36.18 -32.09 19.93
CA ILE A 941 -36.50 -31.28 18.76
C ILE A 941 -37.04 -32.17 17.63
N SER A 942 -38.15 -31.74 17.02
CA SER A 942 -38.77 -32.48 15.90
C SER A 942 -38.10 -32.13 14.56
N TRP A 943 -36.82 -32.48 14.42
CA TRP A 943 -36.02 -32.17 13.23
C TRP A 943 -36.67 -32.68 11.94
N LYS A 944 -36.92 -31.79 10.98
CA LYS A 944 -37.53 -32.18 9.69
C LYS A 944 -36.60 -33.05 8.84
N ARG A 945 -35.32 -32.68 8.76
CA ARG A 945 -34.29 -33.39 7.97
C ARG A 945 -32.99 -33.61 8.75
N LEU A 946 -33.08 -34.37 9.84
CA LEU A 946 -31.91 -34.77 10.61
C LEU A 946 -31.04 -35.77 9.82
N TRP A 947 -29.78 -35.44 9.61
CA TRP A 947 -28.81 -36.32 8.96
C TRP A 947 -28.64 -37.60 9.79
N LYS A 948 -28.67 -38.76 9.11
CA LYS A 948 -28.73 -40.11 9.73
C LYS A 948 -29.89 -40.36 10.70
N GLY A 949 -30.87 -39.46 10.79
CA GLY A 949 -32.05 -39.61 11.65
C GLY A 949 -31.76 -39.59 13.15
N LYS A 950 -30.58 -39.13 13.58
CA LYS A 950 -30.22 -39.01 15.00
C LYS A 950 -29.18 -37.91 15.23
N CYS A 951 -29.21 -37.30 16.41
CA CYS A 951 -28.10 -36.48 16.90
C CYS A 951 -26.90 -37.40 17.21
N ILE A 952 -25.72 -37.05 16.71
CA ILE A 952 -24.52 -37.86 16.85
C ILE A 952 -23.78 -37.39 18.10
N ARG A 953 -23.59 -38.30 19.05
CA ARG A 953 -22.82 -38.08 20.27
C ARG A 953 -21.49 -38.84 20.15
N LEU A 954 -20.37 -38.15 20.31
CA LEU A 954 -19.02 -38.73 20.24
C LEU A 954 -18.51 -39.02 21.64
N GLU A 955 -18.42 -40.31 21.97
CA GLU A 955 -18.05 -40.80 23.30
C GLU A 955 -16.67 -40.30 23.72
N GLY A 956 -16.59 -39.84 24.97
CA GLY A 956 -15.35 -39.32 25.51
C GLY A 956 -14.87 -38.01 24.90
N LEU A 957 -15.69 -37.28 24.13
CA LEU A 957 -15.45 -35.91 23.65
C LEU A 957 -16.41 -34.91 24.32
N GLY A 958 -16.04 -33.64 24.38
CA GLY A 958 -16.77 -32.52 25.00
C GLY A 958 -17.30 -31.51 23.98
N HIS A 959 -17.06 -30.22 24.22
CA HIS A 959 -17.74 -29.13 23.52
C HIS A 959 -17.21 -28.84 22.10
N ALA A 960 -15.96 -29.21 21.81
CA ALA A 960 -15.32 -28.95 20.51
C ALA A 960 -14.72 -30.24 19.93
N PRO A 961 -15.55 -31.24 19.57
CA PRO A 961 -15.08 -32.55 19.13
C PRO A 961 -14.17 -32.50 17.88
N PHE A 962 -14.32 -31.49 17.02
CA PHE A 962 -13.45 -31.31 15.85
C PHE A 962 -12.02 -30.87 16.19
N TRP A 963 -11.82 -30.36 17.40
CA TRP A 963 -10.52 -30.00 17.95
C TRP A 963 -9.98 -31.10 18.86
N GLU A 964 -10.84 -31.72 19.67
CA GLU A 964 -10.45 -32.76 20.63
C GLU A 964 -10.04 -34.08 19.97
N ASP A 965 -10.73 -34.51 18.90
CA ASP A 965 -10.33 -35.65 18.05
C ASP A 965 -10.58 -35.30 16.57
N PRO A 966 -9.63 -34.59 15.93
CA PRO A 966 -9.79 -34.13 14.57
C PRO A 966 -9.98 -35.28 13.57
N GLY A 967 -9.36 -36.44 13.80
CA GLY A 967 -9.44 -37.58 12.89
C GLY A 967 -10.82 -38.22 12.88
N MET A 968 -11.41 -38.46 14.06
CA MET A 968 -12.78 -38.98 14.16
C MET A 968 -13.80 -38.01 13.56
N PHE A 969 -13.67 -36.71 13.87
CA PHE A 969 -14.58 -35.70 13.39
C PHE A 969 -14.46 -35.48 11.88
N GLU A 970 -13.24 -35.44 11.33
CA GLU A 970 -13.00 -35.32 9.88
C GLU A 970 -13.73 -36.42 9.10
N GLY A 971 -13.70 -37.67 9.59
CA GLY A 971 -14.41 -38.78 8.95
C GLY A 971 -15.91 -38.51 8.81
N LEU A 972 -16.54 -37.94 9.83
CA LEU A 972 -17.97 -37.56 9.81
C LEU A 972 -18.23 -36.36 8.90
N LEU A 973 -17.35 -35.37 8.92
CA LEU A 973 -17.47 -34.19 8.07
C LEU A 973 -17.34 -34.55 6.59
N VAL A 974 -16.38 -35.42 6.23
CA VAL A 974 -16.23 -35.94 4.86
C VAL A 974 -17.49 -36.69 4.41
N GLU A 975 -18.06 -37.52 5.27
CA GLU A 975 -19.28 -38.27 4.96
C GLU A 975 -20.49 -37.34 4.77
N PHE A 976 -20.66 -36.35 5.66
CA PHE A 976 -21.74 -35.37 5.55
C PHE A 976 -21.60 -34.51 4.29
N MET A 977 -20.38 -34.04 3.98
CA MET A 977 -20.11 -33.30 2.76
C MET A 977 -20.43 -34.12 1.52
N ALA A 978 -20.08 -35.41 1.50
CA ALA A 978 -20.39 -36.32 0.40
C ALA A 978 -21.91 -36.49 0.22
N ASP A 979 -22.68 -36.67 1.30
CA ASP A 979 -24.13 -36.77 1.25
C ASP A 979 -24.80 -35.47 0.77
N CYS A 980 -24.24 -34.32 1.11
CA CYS A 980 -24.72 -33.01 0.64
C CYS A 980 -24.42 -32.74 -0.85
N CYS A 981 -23.46 -33.45 -1.44
CA CYS A 981 -23.16 -33.39 -2.88
C CYS A 981 -24.13 -34.20 -3.73
N CYS A 982 -24.71 -35.27 -3.19
CA CYS A 982 -25.56 -36.18 -3.94
C CYS A 982 -26.99 -35.63 -4.03
N GLU A 983 -27.43 -35.25 -5.23
CA GLU A 983 -28.87 -35.13 -5.50
C GLU A 983 -29.50 -36.50 -5.27
N LYS A 984 -30.24 -36.67 -4.16
CA LYS A 984 -31.20 -37.75 -4.09
C LYS A 984 -32.32 -37.40 -5.07
N VAL A 985 -32.33 -38.13 -6.18
CA VAL A 985 -33.38 -38.21 -7.20
C VAL A 985 -34.79 -38.21 -6.59
#